data_AF-A0A936MQQ0-F1
#
_entry.id   AF-A0A936MQQ0-F1
#
_cell.length_a   1.000
_cell.length_b   1.000
_cell.length_c   1.000
_cell.angle_alpha   90.00
_cell.angle_beta   90.00
_cell.angle_gamma   90.00
#
_symmetry.space_group_name_H-M   'P 1'
#
loop_
_entity.id
_entity.type
_entity.pdbx_description
1 polymer ?
#
loop_
_entity_poly.entity_id
_entity_poly.type
_entity_poly.pdbx_seq_one_letter_code
_entity_poly.pdbx_strand_id
1 'polypeptide(L)'
;MPDSAFVRILDDHGSVVNLAVTLVARGPETAAAWTELRQTPGTHLLLVGDRDYAVTLQQPIADNAIELLEGRRRKAVRVVFPGRPAVRRRLEDLIVVSKTPEAVAPEAVDLTDGRTNAAPLWLLADGSFSTDRSNTVQGNAAGPALVTAARWISSRRTTTFERLFAPSAFHPDEPLRPERLTAEQARGLLKQLRSALQAAAVEEAFAKENVTEAAQIRSAALTVLSHIVATALRDPGFRGVADEAAAEMFSLVEREHGPSSMPALRAHAIALLSMRAPALSEADADKARLLVKSLVREAPPYDELTGPWRFAMCSAHDFHEGEADIFVKKYGFRDIELPEGSPAPPWGSKYRVLEAPFKNPHGKSILLYSRSASPSDENHEMGVEFFTGVTINRHAQLGAYDMRASMTKVQQVGYKLMLNSQCAGLTTRFAISRIFPDADIYSSWDSTYFRTDSSGKLSDSEGADCFHAMLQGMCARETHQQIEARMRKVQWYHKQGRFPGFSQFVGPGNPLVFQRFQDVNHDGKADLYDGFLDFTIAQIAEDVRNSVTPRDPGVSASQIGGDAATGLAWAAGSMNRVTQYSNLWESLPGQTELFYAFAPGGFYSEIEMPVDVEGGLRGESVGKLPAVCRYLRIANGHASVQAEIMFHARLSHAGKEFKRLLCAADAMWRAFDTNLLSDTCFETIAHKRAGVLLMLAGLLEFPADQNFIDGLWTMALETLRFPSISRSLVRACITEADHDASNYYGSRRGLKQLLDDLKKADPLAREVLDSEDPSVGRAKEIAG
;
A
#
# COMPACT_ATOMS: atom_id res chain seq x y z
N MET A 1 -6.32 31.74 -9.97
CA MET A 1 -7.28 32.53 -10.75
C MET A 1 -8.29 31.56 -11.35
N PRO A 2 -9.55 31.52 -10.88
CA PRO A 2 -10.11 32.25 -9.74
C PRO A 2 -9.76 31.57 -8.40
N ASP A 3 -10.72 31.55 -7.47
CA ASP A 3 -10.80 30.88 -6.14
C ASP A 3 -10.50 31.70 -4.88
N SER A 4 -11.03 32.92 -4.83
CA SER A 4 -11.28 33.67 -3.59
C SER A 4 -12.26 32.93 -2.67
N ALA A 5 -12.13 33.09 -1.36
CA ALA A 5 -13.25 32.84 -0.45
C ALA A 5 -14.31 33.95 -0.63
N PHE A 6 -15.54 33.72 -0.15
CA PHE A 6 -16.63 34.71 -0.23
C PHE A 6 -17.30 34.88 1.13
N VAL A 7 -17.42 36.12 1.61
CA VAL A 7 -18.37 36.45 2.66
C VAL A 7 -19.75 36.57 2.01
N ARG A 8 -20.58 35.55 2.25
CA ARG A 8 -21.98 35.48 1.84
C ARG A 8 -22.87 36.14 2.89
N ILE A 9 -23.60 37.16 2.45
CA ILE A 9 -24.62 37.86 3.22
C ILE A 9 -25.97 37.79 2.48
N LEU A 10 -27.03 38.17 3.17
CA LEU A 10 -28.31 38.49 2.53
C LEU A 10 -28.43 40.02 2.44
N ASP A 11 -29.05 40.52 1.38
CA ASP A 11 -29.52 41.91 1.34
C ASP A 11 -30.82 42.07 2.18
N ASP A 12 -31.43 43.25 2.15
CA ASP A 12 -32.68 43.55 2.88
C ASP A 12 -33.95 43.07 2.14
N HIS A 13 -33.79 42.45 0.96
CA HIS A 13 -34.85 41.77 0.21
C HIS A 13 -34.76 40.23 0.32
N GLY A 14 -33.71 39.72 0.96
CA GLY A 14 -33.45 38.28 1.14
C GLY A 14 -32.62 37.63 0.03
N SER A 15 -32.10 38.41 -0.94
CA SER A 15 -31.24 37.91 -2.01
C SER A 15 -29.83 37.60 -1.50
N VAL A 16 -29.17 36.63 -2.12
CA VAL A 16 -27.83 36.17 -1.73
C VAL A 16 -26.75 37.01 -2.41
N VAL A 17 -25.96 37.74 -1.62
CA VAL A 17 -24.79 38.50 -2.08
C VAL A 17 -23.51 37.77 -1.64
N ASN A 18 -22.57 37.55 -2.56
CA ASN A 18 -21.28 36.91 -2.30
C ASN A 18 -20.15 37.94 -2.51
N LEU A 19 -19.40 38.28 -1.47
CA LEU A 19 -18.33 39.27 -1.52
C LEU A 19 -16.96 38.60 -1.42
N ALA A 20 -16.14 38.71 -2.46
CA ALA A 20 -14.85 38.03 -2.54
C ALA A 20 -13.86 38.54 -1.47
N VAL A 21 -13.23 37.61 -0.75
CA VAL A 21 -12.25 37.86 0.32
C VAL A 21 -11.02 36.95 0.22
N THR A 22 -9.91 37.45 0.74
CA THR A 22 -8.68 36.70 1.08
C THR A 22 -8.63 36.52 2.60
N LEU A 23 -8.31 35.32 3.09
CA LEU A 23 -8.06 35.06 4.52
C LEU A 23 -6.67 35.58 4.91
N VAL A 24 -6.57 36.31 6.03
CA VAL A 24 -5.31 36.86 6.56
C VAL A 24 -4.82 36.08 7.77
N ALA A 25 -5.69 35.84 8.76
CA ALA A 25 -5.33 35.13 9.99
C ALA A 25 -6.51 34.35 10.58
N ARG A 26 -6.21 33.39 11.46
CA ARG A 26 -7.18 32.39 11.98
C ARG A 26 -6.88 32.00 13.44
N GLY A 27 -7.89 31.95 14.30
CA GLY A 27 -7.74 31.55 15.70
C GLY A 27 -6.84 32.51 16.50
N PRO A 28 -5.90 32.01 17.35
CA PRO A 28 -5.10 32.86 18.25
C PRO A 28 -4.37 34.02 17.58
N GLU A 29 -3.88 33.81 16.36
CA GLU A 29 -3.17 34.82 15.54
C GLU A 29 -4.06 36.01 15.14
N THR A 30 -5.39 35.84 15.15
CA THR A 30 -6.35 36.83 14.64
C THR A 30 -6.29 38.15 15.42
N ALA A 31 -6.01 38.12 16.72
CA ALA A 31 -5.90 39.34 17.53
C ALA A 31 -4.67 40.19 17.15
N ALA A 32 -3.54 39.53 16.85
CA ALA A 32 -2.32 40.21 16.40
C ALA A 32 -2.51 40.76 14.98
N ALA A 33 -2.96 39.92 14.04
CA ALA A 33 -3.21 40.33 12.66
C ALA A 33 -4.29 41.41 12.54
N TRP A 34 -5.35 41.39 13.36
CA TRP A 34 -6.36 42.48 13.37
C TRP A 34 -5.78 43.81 13.86
N THR A 35 -4.75 43.78 14.71
CA THR A 35 -4.03 44.98 15.14
C THR A 35 -3.16 45.54 14.01
N GLU A 36 -2.55 44.67 13.21
CA GLU A 36 -1.77 45.02 12.01
C GLU A 36 -2.66 45.55 10.86
N LEU A 37 -3.78 44.87 10.58
CA LEU A 37 -4.75 45.26 9.53
C LEU A 37 -5.43 46.61 9.75
N ARG A 38 -5.32 47.20 10.96
CA ARG A 38 -5.70 48.60 11.22
C ARG A 38 -4.71 49.62 10.66
N GLN A 39 -3.60 49.14 10.10
CA GLN A 39 -2.53 49.91 9.47
C GLN A 39 -2.24 49.41 8.04
N THR A 40 -2.49 48.13 7.75
CA THR A 40 -2.41 47.56 6.39
C THR A 40 -3.50 48.12 5.46
N PRO A 41 -3.18 48.46 4.20
CA PRO A 41 -4.16 48.79 3.16
C PRO A 41 -5.14 47.66 2.78
N GLY A 42 -6.43 48.00 2.66
CA GLY A 42 -7.50 47.11 2.19
C GLY A 42 -8.86 47.44 2.80
N THR A 43 -9.83 46.54 2.66
CA THR A 43 -11.06 46.57 3.48
C THR A 43 -11.15 45.26 4.22
N HIS A 44 -11.07 45.31 5.55
CA HIS A 44 -10.85 44.14 6.39
C HIS A 44 -12.06 43.89 7.28
N LEU A 45 -12.35 42.61 7.56
CA LEU A 45 -13.45 42.14 8.38
C LEU A 45 -12.92 41.21 9.48
N LEU A 46 -13.34 41.45 10.72
CA LEU A 46 -13.14 40.56 11.86
C LEU A 46 -14.36 39.66 12.02
N LEU A 47 -14.18 38.35 11.90
CA LEU A 47 -15.26 37.37 11.87
C LEU A 47 -15.09 36.39 13.04
N VAL A 48 -15.89 36.54 14.11
CA VAL A 48 -15.72 35.78 15.36
C VAL A 48 -16.60 34.54 15.46
N GLY A 49 -16.15 33.52 16.21
CA GLY A 49 -16.86 32.24 16.39
C GLY A 49 -16.06 31.18 17.15
N ASP A 50 -16.28 29.90 16.84
CA ASP A 50 -15.46 28.76 17.30
C ASP A 50 -13.98 28.86 16.91
N ARG A 51 -13.70 29.57 15.80
CA ARG A 51 -12.37 30.02 15.41
C ARG A 51 -12.49 31.34 14.68
N ASP A 52 -11.98 32.40 15.29
CA ASP A 52 -12.00 33.74 14.72
C ASP A 52 -11.18 33.81 13.41
N TYR A 53 -11.55 34.73 12.53
CA TYR A 53 -10.82 35.03 11.29
C TYR A 53 -10.67 36.54 11.09
N ALA A 54 -9.53 36.94 10.53
CA ALA A 54 -9.37 38.23 9.87
C ALA A 54 -9.33 38.00 8.36
N VAL A 55 -10.20 38.69 7.60
CA VAL A 55 -10.27 38.57 6.12
C VAL A 55 -10.25 39.93 5.45
N THR A 56 -9.79 40.00 4.21
CA THR A 56 -9.69 41.23 3.39
C THR A 56 -10.54 41.09 2.14
N LEU A 57 -11.45 42.02 1.87
CA LEU A 57 -12.20 42.09 0.61
C LEU A 57 -11.25 42.31 -0.58
N GLN A 58 -11.50 41.58 -1.67
CA GLN A 58 -10.77 41.76 -2.92
C GLN A 58 -11.35 42.95 -3.71
N GLN A 59 -10.48 43.73 -4.35
CA GLN A 59 -10.87 44.84 -5.21
C GLN A 59 -11.05 44.39 -6.68
N PRO A 60 -11.96 45.01 -7.46
CA PRO A 60 -12.86 46.09 -7.06
C PRO A 60 -14.00 45.61 -6.16
N ILE A 61 -14.34 46.42 -5.15
CA ILE A 61 -15.49 46.23 -4.27
C ILE A 61 -16.63 47.07 -4.86
N ALA A 62 -17.85 46.51 -4.96
CA ALA A 62 -19.01 47.27 -5.41
C ALA A 62 -19.45 48.28 -4.34
N ASP A 63 -19.86 49.49 -4.73
CA ASP A 63 -20.08 50.61 -3.81
C ASP A 63 -21.10 50.27 -2.69
N ASN A 64 -22.16 49.54 -3.02
CA ASN A 64 -23.19 49.09 -2.07
C ASN A 64 -22.75 47.93 -1.15
N ALA A 65 -21.64 47.25 -1.44
CA ALA A 65 -21.18 46.10 -0.66
C ALA A 65 -20.67 46.50 0.73
N ILE A 66 -20.11 47.70 0.86
CA ILE A 66 -19.63 48.24 2.16
C ILE A 66 -20.83 48.60 3.03
N GLU A 67 -21.85 49.25 2.47
CA GLU A 67 -23.10 49.57 3.18
C GLU A 67 -23.83 48.30 3.66
N LEU A 68 -23.92 47.29 2.81
CA LEU A 68 -24.49 45.98 3.15
C LEU A 68 -23.70 45.26 4.27
N LEU A 69 -22.38 45.43 4.33
CA LEU A 69 -21.56 44.86 5.40
C LEU A 69 -21.68 45.62 6.72
N GLU A 70 -21.74 46.95 6.70
CA GLU A 70 -22.05 47.76 7.89
C GLU A 70 -23.44 47.42 8.43
N GLY A 71 -24.44 47.26 7.55
CA GLY A 71 -25.76 46.75 7.88
C GLY A 71 -25.76 45.33 8.49
N ARG A 72 -24.66 44.58 8.35
CA ARG A 72 -24.43 43.25 8.94
C ARG A 72 -23.42 43.26 10.10
N ARG A 73 -22.89 44.41 10.54
CA ARG A 73 -22.02 44.53 11.73
C ARG A 73 -22.75 43.99 12.98
N ARG A 74 -22.02 43.20 13.78
CA ARG A 74 -22.48 42.32 14.89
C ARG A 74 -23.56 41.29 14.56
N LYS A 75 -23.91 41.08 13.28
CA LYS A 75 -24.86 40.06 12.83
C LYS A 75 -24.12 38.85 12.25
N ALA A 76 -24.84 37.76 12.01
CA ALA A 76 -24.26 36.55 11.43
C ALA A 76 -24.08 36.67 9.92
N VAL A 77 -22.92 36.21 9.44
CA VAL A 77 -22.55 36.07 8.02
C VAL A 77 -22.11 34.62 7.76
N ARG A 78 -21.99 34.22 6.48
CA ARG A 78 -21.40 32.92 6.10
C ARG A 78 -20.10 33.14 5.33
N VAL A 79 -19.03 32.43 5.68
CA VAL A 79 -17.79 32.39 4.90
C VAL A 79 -17.82 31.13 4.04
N VAL A 80 -17.79 31.30 2.73
CA VAL A 80 -17.81 30.23 1.73
C VAL A 80 -16.41 30.12 1.14
N PHE A 81 -15.80 28.94 1.20
CA PHE A 81 -14.54 28.68 0.52
C PHE A 81 -14.83 27.80 -0.71
N PRO A 82 -14.25 28.08 -1.89
CA PRO A 82 -14.45 27.25 -3.09
C PRO A 82 -14.16 25.77 -2.80
N GLY A 83 -15.10 24.90 -3.19
CA GLY A 83 -15.03 23.46 -2.92
C GLY A 83 -15.18 23.05 -1.45
N ARG A 84 -15.76 23.89 -0.56
CA ARG A 84 -15.94 23.57 0.87
C ARG A 84 -17.30 24.04 1.43
N PRO A 85 -17.81 23.45 2.53
CA PRO A 85 -19.00 23.92 3.23
C PRO A 85 -18.91 25.39 3.72
N ALA A 86 -20.06 26.04 3.88
CA ALA A 86 -20.16 27.44 4.28
C ALA A 86 -20.20 27.63 5.81
N VAL A 87 -19.12 28.17 6.37
CA VAL A 87 -18.91 28.37 7.82
C VAL A 87 -19.69 29.60 8.32
N ARG A 88 -20.40 29.50 9.45
CA ARG A 88 -21.13 30.64 10.05
C ARG A 88 -20.22 31.42 11.02
N ARG A 89 -20.19 32.74 10.91
CA ARG A 89 -19.45 33.65 11.80
C ARG A 89 -20.28 34.87 12.17
N ARG A 90 -19.90 35.60 13.22
CA ARG A 90 -20.41 36.96 13.50
C ARG A 90 -19.42 37.97 12.94
N LEU A 91 -19.87 38.90 12.10
CA LEU A 91 -19.05 40.04 11.68
C LEU A 91 -18.93 41.00 12.86
N GLU A 92 -17.80 41.04 13.56
CA GLU A 92 -17.64 41.89 14.75
C GLU A 92 -17.20 43.31 14.38
N ASP A 93 -16.19 43.43 13.54
CA ASP A 93 -15.54 44.69 13.18
C ASP A 93 -15.22 44.75 11.67
N LEU A 94 -15.16 45.96 11.13
CA LEU A 94 -14.95 46.28 9.71
C LEU A 94 -14.19 47.61 9.63
N ILE A 95 -13.13 47.65 8.82
CA ILE A 95 -12.20 48.78 8.66
C ILE A 95 -11.79 48.95 7.18
N VAL A 96 -11.45 50.18 6.76
CA VAL A 96 -11.05 50.53 5.38
C VAL A 96 -9.76 51.37 5.41
N VAL A 97 -8.76 50.99 4.62
CA VAL A 97 -7.39 51.56 4.56
C VAL A 97 -6.86 51.49 3.11
N SER A 98 -5.79 52.22 2.76
CA SER A 98 -5.22 52.32 1.38
C SER A 98 -3.77 52.81 1.42
N LYS A 99 -2.82 52.50 0.52
CA LYS A 99 -2.71 51.66 -0.71
C LYS A 99 -1.18 51.50 -1.00
N THR A 100 -0.53 50.50 -1.62
CA THR A 100 -0.85 49.31 -2.46
C THR A 100 0.25 48.23 -2.21
N PRO A 101 0.07 46.92 -2.48
CA PRO A 101 1.13 45.90 -2.33
C PRO A 101 1.92 45.59 -3.61
N GLU A 102 3.14 45.08 -3.46
CA GLU A 102 3.99 44.48 -4.51
C GLU A 102 3.97 42.93 -4.48
N ALA A 103 4.63 42.28 -5.46
CA ALA A 103 4.75 40.82 -5.57
C ALA A 103 6.20 40.34 -5.40
N VAL A 104 6.39 39.16 -4.80
CA VAL A 104 7.70 38.61 -4.42
C VAL A 104 8.11 37.45 -5.35
N ALA A 105 9.41 37.33 -5.62
CA ALA A 105 10.00 36.28 -6.46
C ALA A 105 10.19 34.95 -5.67
N PRO A 106 10.30 33.78 -6.35
CA PRO A 106 10.37 32.49 -5.69
C PRO A 106 11.75 32.21 -5.06
N GLU A 107 11.75 31.88 -3.77
CA GLU A 107 12.88 31.21 -3.10
C GLU A 107 12.77 29.67 -3.22
N ALA A 108 13.80 28.95 -2.73
CA ALA A 108 13.76 27.50 -2.62
C ALA A 108 12.63 27.01 -1.67
N VAL A 109 11.93 25.95 -2.08
CA VAL A 109 10.68 25.49 -1.46
C VAL A 109 10.92 24.21 -0.66
N ASP A 110 10.63 24.23 0.64
CA ASP A 110 10.59 23.01 1.47
C ASP A 110 9.38 22.16 1.07
N LEU A 111 9.65 20.95 0.57
CA LEU A 111 8.65 19.95 0.16
C LEU A 111 8.18 19.07 1.33
N THR A 112 8.91 19.10 2.44
CA THR A 112 8.66 18.39 3.70
C THR A 112 8.01 19.23 4.79
N ASP A 113 7.80 20.52 4.56
CA ASP A 113 6.96 21.39 5.37
C ASP A 113 5.62 20.73 5.75
N GLY A 114 5.21 20.90 7.01
CA GLY A 114 4.08 20.21 7.63
C GLY A 114 4.29 18.73 7.98
N ARG A 115 5.41 18.08 7.63
CA ARG A 115 5.68 16.66 7.93
C ARG A 115 6.66 16.46 9.08
N THR A 116 6.14 16.16 10.27
CA THR A 116 6.97 15.85 11.45
C THR A 116 7.88 14.65 11.19
N ASN A 117 9.19 14.79 11.47
CA ASN A 117 10.23 13.76 11.31
C ASN A 117 10.49 13.27 9.87
N ALA A 118 10.05 13.99 8.83
CA ALA A 118 10.46 13.68 7.46
C ALA A 118 11.95 14.03 7.22
N ALA A 119 12.64 13.24 6.39
CA ALA A 119 13.99 13.57 5.94
C ALA A 119 13.94 14.81 5.01
N PRO A 120 14.80 15.83 5.18
CA PRO A 120 14.62 17.14 4.58
C PRO A 120 14.69 17.08 3.05
N LEU A 121 13.76 17.78 2.38
CA LEU A 121 13.71 17.87 0.93
C LEU A 121 13.33 19.27 0.45
N TRP A 122 14.21 19.86 -0.36
CA TRP A 122 14.05 21.18 -0.97
C TRP A 122 13.95 21.07 -2.49
N LEU A 123 13.04 21.83 -3.09
CA LEU A 123 13.05 22.18 -4.50
C LEU A 123 13.78 23.52 -4.66
N LEU A 124 14.93 23.52 -5.31
CA LEU A 124 15.74 24.72 -5.52
C LEU A 124 15.22 25.59 -6.68
N ALA A 125 15.69 26.82 -6.77
CA ALA A 125 15.27 27.76 -7.82
C ALA A 125 15.61 27.26 -9.25
N ASP A 126 16.70 26.50 -9.41
CA ASP A 126 17.07 25.82 -10.66
C ASP A 126 16.19 24.59 -10.97
N GLY A 127 15.32 24.19 -10.04
CA GLY A 127 14.44 23.02 -10.13
C GLY A 127 15.05 21.71 -9.65
N SER A 128 16.31 21.69 -9.22
CA SER A 128 16.92 20.49 -8.64
C SER A 128 16.37 20.18 -7.25
N PHE A 129 16.43 18.89 -6.86
CA PHE A 129 16.15 18.46 -5.49
C PHE A 129 17.42 18.45 -4.66
N SER A 130 17.31 18.84 -3.39
CA SER A 130 18.41 18.76 -2.43
C SER A 130 17.90 18.46 -1.02
N THR A 131 18.78 17.97 -0.14
CA THR A 131 18.52 17.85 1.30
C THR A 131 18.80 19.17 2.05
N ASP A 132 19.21 20.22 1.34
CA ASP A 132 19.62 21.53 1.85
C ASP A 132 19.06 22.67 0.97
N ARG A 133 18.80 23.85 1.53
CA ARG A 133 18.09 24.97 0.91
C ARG A 133 18.88 25.70 -0.17
N SER A 134 20.20 25.51 -0.26
CA SER A 134 21.09 26.28 -1.16
C SER A 134 22.03 25.46 -2.03
N ASN A 135 22.16 24.14 -1.81
CA ASN A 135 23.22 23.32 -2.41
C ASN A 135 22.68 22.37 -3.49
N THR A 136 22.87 22.71 -4.77
CA THR A 136 22.57 21.83 -5.91
C THR A 136 23.51 20.62 -5.94
N VAL A 137 22.98 19.42 -5.70
CA VAL A 137 23.73 18.15 -5.74
C VAL A 137 23.62 17.45 -7.10
N GLN A 138 24.65 16.70 -7.51
CA GLN A 138 24.78 16.03 -8.80
C GLN A 138 25.45 14.65 -8.64
N GLY A 139 25.37 13.79 -9.67
CA GLY A 139 25.91 12.42 -9.62
C GLY A 139 25.34 11.60 -8.45
N ASN A 140 26.15 10.70 -7.90
CA ASN A 140 25.73 9.84 -6.77
C ASN A 140 25.41 10.64 -5.50
N ALA A 141 25.99 11.84 -5.33
CA ALA A 141 25.64 12.73 -4.21
C ALA A 141 24.21 13.30 -4.29
N ALA A 142 23.54 13.22 -5.45
CA ALA A 142 22.11 13.51 -5.55
C ALA A 142 21.22 12.36 -5.02
N GLY A 143 21.78 11.16 -4.82
CA GLY A 143 21.03 9.96 -4.41
C GLY A 143 20.09 10.15 -3.22
N PRO A 144 20.56 10.63 -2.06
CA PRO A 144 19.71 10.84 -0.88
C PRO A 144 18.55 11.81 -1.13
N ALA A 145 18.78 12.90 -1.88
CA ALA A 145 17.74 13.86 -2.27
C ALA A 145 16.73 13.23 -3.24
N LEU A 146 17.20 12.48 -4.24
CA LEU A 146 16.33 11.80 -5.21
C LEU A 146 15.49 10.69 -4.57
N VAL A 147 16.05 9.89 -3.66
CA VAL A 147 15.31 8.85 -2.92
C VAL A 147 14.25 9.48 -2.01
N THR A 148 14.59 10.58 -1.33
CA THR A 148 13.63 11.33 -0.51
C THR A 148 12.54 11.95 -1.39
N ALA A 149 12.88 12.47 -2.57
CA ALA A 149 11.92 12.96 -3.56
C ALA A 149 11.02 11.85 -4.12
N ALA A 150 11.54 10.65 -4.36
CA ALA A 150 10.76 9.52 -4.85
C ALA A 150 9.72 9.06 -3.80
N ARG A 151 10.12 8.89 -2.54
CA ARG A 151 9.19 8.62 -1.42
C ARG A 151 8.17 9.74 -1.22
N TRP A 152 8.61 11.00 -1.33
CA TRP A 152 7.72 12.16 -1.28
C TRP A 152 6.71 12.17 -2.44
N ILE A 153 7.12 11.81 -3.65
CA ILE A 153 6.24 11.62 -4.82
C ILE A 153 5.24 10.50 -4.56
N SER A 154 5.67 9.30 -4.17
CA SER A 154 4.79 8.17 -3.84
C SER A 154 3.76 8.51 -2.77
N SER A 155 4.13 9.30 -1.76
CA SER A 155 3.20 9.76 -0.72
C SER A 155 2.10 10.74 -1.20
N ARG A 156 2.09 11.17 -2.46
CA ARG A 156 1.14 12.14 -3.01
C ARG A 156 0.07 11.46 -3.88
N ARG A 157 -1.20 11.84 -3.66
CA ARG A 157 -2.35 11.38 -4.47
C ARG A 157 -2.37 11.93 -5.91
N THR A 158 -1.38 12.74 -6.31
CA THR A 158 -1.30 13.40 -7.62
C THR A 158 -0.06 12.97 -8.38
N THR A 159 -0.22 12.26 -9.49
CA THR A 159 0.85 11.66 -10.31
C THR A 159 1.61 12.65 -11.20
N THR A 160 1.60 13.94 -10.85
CA THR A 160 2.08 15.05 -11.68
C THR A 160 2.69 16.18 -10.83
N PHE A 161 3.34 17.16 -11.45
CA PHE A 161 3.95 18.32 -10.80
C PHE A 161 3.15 19.63 -10.93
N GLU A 162 1.92 19.59 -11.44
CA GLU A 162 1.03 20.76 -11.57
C GLU A 162 0.64 21.41 -10.24
N ARG A 163 0.83 20.68 -9.13
CA ARG A 163 0.71 21.14 -7.74
C ARG A 163 1.58 20.25 -6.84
N LEU A 164 2.55 20.84 -6.15
CA LEU A 164 3.49 20.08 -5.30
C LEU A 164 2.78 19.58 -4.03
N PHE A 165 1.95 20.43 -3.41
CA PHE A 165 1.26 20.13 -2.16
C PHE A 165 -0.21 19.77 -2.40
N ALA A 166 -0.61 18.56 -1.99
CA ALA A 166 -2.01 18.18 -1.99
C ALA A 166 -2.78 18.98 -0.91
N PRO A 167 -4.07 19.36 -1.14
CA PRO A 167 -4.86 20.00 -0.11
C PRO A 167 -5.00 19.13 1.15
N SER A 168 -4.82 19.71 2.33
CA SER A 168 -5.01 19.00 3.60
C SER A 168 -6.48 18.64 3.80
N ALA A 169 -6.77 17.35 3.97
CA ALA A 169 -8.11 16.87 4.32
C ALA A 169 -8.48 17.16 5.79
N PHE A 170 -7.48 17.35 6.66
CA PHE A 170 -7.66 17.54 8.10
C PHE A 170 -7.61 19.01 8.53
N HIS A 171 -6.96 19.85 7.72
CA HIS A 171 -6.86 21.29 7.91
C HIS A 171 -7.37 22.01 6.65
N PRO A 172 -8.66 21.84 6.29
CA PRO A 172 -9.23 22.51 5.12
C PRO A 172 -9.19 24.04 5.26
N ASP A 173 -9.00 24.59 6.45
CA ASP A 173 -8.78 26.02 6.68
C ASP A 173 -7.39 26.52 6.26
N GLU A 174 -6.50 25.66 5.76
CA GLU A 174 -5.20 26.06 5.22
C GLU A 174 -5.31 26.70 3.82
N PRO A 175 -4.42 27.66 3.49
CA PRO A 175 -4.26 28.16 2.13
C PRO A 175 -3.90 27.01 1.18
N LEU A 176 -4.48 27.01 -0.01
CA LEU A 176 -4.02 26.12 -1.08
C LEU A 176 -2.63 26.57 -1.52
N ARG A 177 -1.58 25.88 -1.05
CA ARG A 177 -0.20 26.05 -1.47
C ARG A 177 -0.11 25.98 -3.01
N PRO A 178 0.14 27.11 -3.71
CA PRO A 178 0.01 27.21 -5.16
C PRO A 178 1.24 26.70 -5.92
N GLU A 179 2.28 26.27 -5.20
CA GLU A 179 3.56 25.88 -5.76
C GLU A 179 3.41 24.68 -6.70
N ARG A 180 3.99 24.84 -7.89
CA ARG A 180 4.04 23.86 -8.97
C ARG A 180 5.44 23.90 -9.57
N LEU A 181 5.89 22.81 -10.17
CA LEU A 181 7.13 22.84 -10.95
C LEU A 181 6.88 23.64 -12.24
N THR A 182 7.81 24.52 -12.62
CA THR A 182 7.77 25.14 -13.96
C THR A 182 8.42 24.22 -15.00
N ALA A 183 8.11 24.41 -16.29
CA ALA A 183 8.77 23.67 -17.36
C ALA A 183 10.29 23.97 -17.46
N GLU A 184 10.73 25.12 -16.94
CA GLU A 184 12.15 25.48 -16.84
C GLU A 184 12.84 24.76 -15.68
N GLN A 185 12.23 24.76 -14.49
CA GLN A 185 12.69 23.97 -13.34
C GLN A 185 12.72 22.47 -13.67
N ALA A 186 11.74 21.96 -14.42
CA ALA A 186 11.72 20.58 -14.88
C ALA A 186 12.93 20.23 -15.78
N ARG A 187 13.49 21.19 -16.53
CA ARG A 187 14.72 21.00 -17.33
C ARG A 187 15.97 20.95 -16.45
N GLY A 188 16.04 21.79 -15.41
CA GLY A 188 17.12 21.72 -14.42
C GLY A 188 17.07 20.42 -13.60
N LEU A 189 15.88 20.00 -13.20
CA LEU A 189 15.63 18.69 -12.59
C LEU A 189 16.08 17.55 -13.51
N LEU A 190 15.68 17.56 -14.80
CA LEU A 190 16.11 16.56 -15.77
C LEU A 190 17.64 16.49 -15.94
N LYS A 191 18.34 17.63 -15.85
CA LYS A 191 19.82 17.66 -15.84
C LYS A 191 20.40 16.93 -14.62
N GLN A 192 19.83 17.14 -13.43
CA GLN A 192 20.21 16.40 -12.21
C GLN A 192 19.94 14.90 -12.35
N LEU A 193 18.77 14.52 -12.85
CA LEU A 193 18.38 13.12 -13.08
C LEU A 193 19.33 12.42 -14.05
N ARG A 194 19.70 13.07 -15.16
CA ARG A 194 20.70 12.58 -16.12
C ARG A 194 22.07 12.36 -15.46
N SER A 195 22.52 13.31 -14.63
CA SER A 195 23.80 13.19 -13.91
C SER A 195 23.80 12.02 -12.92
N ALA A 196 22.72 11.84 -12.14
CA ALA A 196 22.59 10.73 -11.20
C ALA A 196 22.48 9.37 -11.94
N LEU A 197 21.68 9.28 -13.01
CA LEU A 197 21.56 8.07 -13.83
C LEU A 197 22.86 7.67 -14.50
N GLN A 198 23.71 8.63 -14.88
CA GLN A 198 25.04 8.34 -15.42
C GLN A 198 26.01 7.86 -14.32
N ALA A 199 26.06 8.52 -13.16
CA ALA A 199 26.99 8.17 -12.08
C ALA A 199 26.64 6.84 -11.37
N ALA A 200 25.36 6.45 -11.42
CA ALA A 200 24.83 5.18 -10.90
C ALA A 200 24.50 4.18 -12.02
N ALA A 201 25.02 4.35 -13.23
CA ALA A 201 24.75 3.46 -14.36
C ALA A 201 25.27 2.03 -14.11
N VAL A 202 24.65 1.05 -14.77
CA VAL A 202 25.10 -0.35 -14.72
C VAL A 202 26.53 -0.46 -15.28
N GLU A 203 27.34 -1.30 -14.65
CA GLU A 203 28.77 -1.52 -14.89
C GLU A 203 29.72 -0.34 -14.56
N GLU A 204 29.22 0.80 -14.07
CA GLU A 204 30.08 1.84 -13.47
C GLU A 204 30.68 1.37 -12.13
N ALA A 205 31.79 2.00 -11.71
CA ALA A 205 32.51 1.62 -10.49
C ALA A 205 31.60 1.61 -9.24
N PHE A 206 30.77 2.66 -9.08
CA PHE A 206 29.83 2.75 -7.96
C PHE A 206 28.76 1.64 -7.98
N ALA A 207 28.28 1.26 -9.16
CA ALA A 207 27.29 0.18 -9.30
C ALA A 207 27.89 -1.22 -9.10
N LYS A 208 29.20 -1.37 -9.31
CA LYS A 208 29.94 -2.61 -9.00
C LYS A 208 30.21 -2.79 -7.51
N GLU A 209 30.48 -1.69 -6.81
CA GLU A 209 30.74 -1.70 -5.36
C GLU A 209 29.43 -1.72 -4.54
N ASN A 210 28.44 -0.89 -4.91
CA ASN A 210 27.23 -0.64 -4.14
C ASN A 210 25.96 -0.94 -4.96
N VAL A 211 25.86 -2.18 -5.49
CA VAL A 211 24.84 -2.60 -6.46
C VAL A 211 23.41 -2.15 -6.11
N THR A 212 22.99 -2.38 -4.86
CA THR A 212 21.64 -2.02 -4.36
C THR A 212 21.45 -0.51 -4.26
N GLU A 213 22.45 0.25 -3.83
CA GLU A 213 22.35 1.71 -3.71
C GLU A 213 22.34 2.37 -5.09
N ALA A 214 23.15 1.89 -6.03
CA ALA A 214 23.09 2.35 -7.42
C ALA A 214 21.72 2.06 -8.06
N ALA A 215 21.14 0.87 -7.83
CA ALA A 215 19.79 0.53 -8.29
C ALA A 215 18.71 1.42 -7.62
N GLN A 216 18.87 1.74 -6.34
CA GLN A 216 18.01 2.66 -5.60
C GLN A 216 18.02 4.07 -6.21
N ILE A 217 19.20 4.59 -6.56
CA ILE A 217 19.35 5.89 -7.25
C ILE A 217 18.68 5.85 -8.64
N ARG A 218 18.89 4.79 -9.42
CA ARG A 218 18.26 4.63 -10.74
C ARG A 218 16.72 4.56 -10.64
N SER A 219 16.19 3.82 -9.66
CA SER A 219 14.75 3.74 -9.36
C SER A 219 14.15 5.08 -8.92
N ALA A 220 14.85 5.80 -8.06
CA ALA A 220 14.43 7.12 -7.59
C ALA A 220 14.36 8.12 -8.75
N ALA A 221 15.39 8.16 -9.61
CA ALA A 221 15.40 9.02 -10.78
C ALA A 221 14.28 8.67 -11.77
N LEU A 222 14.07 7.37 -12.04
CA LEU A 222 12.97 6.85 -12.86
C LEU A 222 11.58 7.28 -12.35
N THR A 223 11.39 7.30 -11.02
CA THR A 223 10.16 7.79 -10.38
C THR A 223 9.88 9.24 -10.76
N VAL A 224 10.89 10.11 -10.65
CA VAL A 224 10.77 11.54 -10.98
C VAL A 224 10.51 11.73 -12.49
N LEU A 225 11.24 11.03 -13.37
CA LEU A 225 11.02 11.07 -14.82
C LEU A 225 9.57 10.73 -15.19
N SER A 226 9.02 9.65 -14.62
CA SER A 226 7.63 9.23 -14.82
C SER A 226 6.60 10.32 -14.46
N HIS A 227 6.91 11.18 -13.49
CA HIS A 227 6.04 12.28 -13.06
C HIS A 227 6.25 13.56 -13.89
N ILE A 228 7.44 13.81 -14.43
CA ILE A 228 7.67 14.84 -15.46
C ILE A 228 6.84 14.48 -16.71
N VAL A 229 6.92 13.23 -17.17
CA VAL A 229 6.15 12.72 -18.32
C VAL A 229 4.64 12.91 -18.10
N ALA A 230 4.11 12.46 -16.95
CA ALA A 230 2.69 12.58 -16.62
C ALA A 230 2.16 14.02 -16.65
N THR A 231 3.00 15.01 -16.28
CA THR A 231 2.59 16.42 -16.16
C THR A 231 2.17 17.02 -17.51
N ALA A 232 2.67 16.48 -18.63
CA ALA A 232 2.26 16.90 -19.97
C ALA A 232 0.77 16.64 -20.30
N LEU A 233 0.06 15.80 -19.53
CA LEU A 233 -1.40 15.61 -19.63
C LEU A 233 -2.21 16.81 -19.09
N ARG A 234 -1.56 17.71 -18.36
CA ARG A 234 -2.20 18.73 -17.52
C ARG A 234 -1.64 20.13 -17.76
N ASP A 235 -0.35 20.23 -18.08
CA ASP A 235 0.28 21.44 -18.61
C ASP A 235 0.99 21.12 -19.94
N PRO A 236 0.42 21.51 -21.10
CA PRO A 236 1.05 21.27 -22.40
C PRO A 236 2.44 21.89 -22.57
N GLY A 237 2.81 22.89 -21.77
CA GLY A 237 4.16 23.48 -21.73
C GLY A 237 5.24 22.48 -21.29
N PHE A 238 4.85 21.37 -20.64
CA PHE A 238 5.76 20.29 -20.27
C PHE A 238 6.14 19.36 -21.43
N ARG A 239 5.44 19.38 -22.59
CA ARG A 239 5.62 18.40 -23.69
C ARG A 239 7.10 18.13 -24.00
N GLY A 240 7.87 19.17 -24.33
CA GLY A 240 9.27 19.01 -24.73
C GLY A 240 10.20 18.45 -23.64
N VAL A 241 9.94 18.72 -22.36
CA VAL A 241 10.74 18.14 -21.26
C VAL A 241 10.22 16.74 -20.86
N ALA A 242 8.94 16.45 -21.10
CA ALA A 242 8.36 15.12 -21.00
C ALA A 242 8.88 14.17 -22.09
N ASP A 243 9.07 14.64 -23.33
CA ASP A 243 9.68 13.85 -24.40
C ASP A 243 11.15 13.50 -24.09
N GLU A 244 11.93 14.48 -23.61
CA GLU A 244 13.29 14.20 -23.14
C GLU A 244 13.32 13.25 -21.92
N ALA A 245 12.37 13.39 -20.97
CA ALA A 245 12.29 12.50 -19.82
C ALA A 245 11.89 11.06 -20.21
N ALA A 246 10.98 10.89 -21.17
CA ALA A 246 10.63 9.58 -21.71
C ALA A 246 11.82 8.92 -22.42
N ALA A 247 12.62 9.70 -23.15
CA ALA A 247 13.85 9.20 -23.78
C ALA A 247 14.86 8.66 -22.74
N GLU A 248 15.02 9.31 -21.58
CA GLU A 248 15.85 8.77 -20.48
C GLU A 248 15.23 7.49 -19.89
N MET A 249 13.91 7.39 -19.76
CA MET A 249 13.24 6.17 -19.29
C MET A 249 13.47 4.98 -20.25
N PHE A 250 13.39 5.18 -21.57
CA PHE A 250 13.76 4.14 -22.54
C PHE A 250 15.25 3.82 -22.49
N SER A 251 16.11 4.84 -22.36
CA SER A 251 17.55 4.64 -22.25
C SER A 251 17.95 3.86 -21.00
N LEU A 252 17.18 3.95 -19.91
CA LEU A 252 17.34 3.10 -18.73
C LEU A 252 16.99 1.64 -19.07
N VAL A 253 15.82 1.39 -19.67
CA VAL A 253 15.40 0.03 -20.09
C VAL A 253 16.42 -0.64 -21.02
N GLU A 254 17.05 0.12 -21.90
CA GLU A 254 18.07 -0.38 -22.82
C GLU A 254 19.42 -0.67 -22.12
N ARG A 255 19.76 0.06 -21.05
CA ARG A 255 21.03 -0.09 -20.31
C ARG A 255 20.96 -1.01 -19.08
N GLU A 256 19.77 -1.33 -18.58
CA GLU A 256 19.57 -2.13 -17.36
C GLU A 256 19.78 -3.64 -17.61
N HIS A 257 21.00 -4.02 -18.02
CA HIS A 257 21.42 -5.39 -18.31
C HIS A 257 22.87 -5.62 -17.86
N GLY A 258 23.18 -6.78 -17.29
CA GLY A 258 24.54 -7.18 -16.89
C GLY A 258 24.71 -7.46 -15.38
N PRO A 259 25.93 -7.79 -14.92
CA PRO A 259 26.19 -8.24 -13.55
C PRO A 259 25.74 -7.31 -12.42
N SER A 260 25.75 -5.98 -12.65
CA SER A 260 25.29 -4.96 -11.68
C SER A 260 23.90 -4.37 -11.99
N SER A 261 23.12 -5.02 -12.85
CA SER A 261 21.73 -4.64 -13.19
C SER A 261 20.71 -5.25 -12.23
N MET A 262 19.53 -4.62 -12.15
CA MET A 262 18.35 -5.16 -11.48
C MET A 262 17.23 -5.44 -12.51
N PRO A 263 16.96 -6.70 -12.88
CA PRO A 263 15.87 -7.05 -13.79
C PRO A 263 14.50 -6.51 -13.34
N ALA A 264 14.27 -6.44 -12.02
CA ALA A 264 13.09 -5.82 -11.42
C ALA A 264 12.95 -4.32 -11.77
N LEU A 265 14.06 -3.57 -11.79
CA LEU A 265 14.06 -2.16 -12.18
C LEU A 265 13.78 -1.97 -13.67
N ARG A 266 14.33 -2.84 -14.52
CA ARG A 266 14.04 -2.86 -15.96
C ARG A 266 12.55 -3.12 -16.23
N ALA A 267 11.95 -4.06 -15.49
CA ALA A 267 10.51 -4.34 -15.57
C ALA A 267 9.66 -3.16 -15.09
N HIS A 268 10.02 -2.54 -13.95
CA HIS A 268 9.36 -1.35 -13.42
C HIS A 268 9.40 -0.17 -14.40
N ALA A 269 10.54 0.06 -15.06
CA ALA A 269 10.66 1.12 -16.07
C ALA A 269 9.74 0.90 -17.28
N ILE A 270 9.59 -0.35 -17.75
CA ILE A 270 8.65 -0.70 -18.82
C ILE A 270 7.19 -0.54 -18.35
N ALA A 271 6.88 -0.93 -17.11
CA ALA A 271 5.56 -0.75 -16.51
C ALA A 271 5.17 0.74 -16.38
N LEU A 272 6.10 1.59 -15.92
CA LEU A 272 5.89 3.04 -15.85
C LEU A 272 5.71 3.66 -17.24
N LEU A 273 6.53 3.28 -18.23
CA LEU A 273 6.36 3.72 -19.63
C LEU A 273 4.98 3.34 -20.17
N SER A 274 4.50 2.12 -19.91
CA SER A 274 3.16 1.66 -20.30
C SER A 274 2.05 2.45 -19.59
N MET A 275 2.18 2.68 -18.28
CA MET A 275 1.24 3.48 -17.48
C MET A 275 1.18 4.95 -17.95
N ARG A 276 2.29 5.48 -18.48
CA ARG A 276 2.41 6.83 -19.02
C ARG A 276 2.08 6.92 -20.51
N ALA A 277 1.68 5.85 -21.19
CA ALA A 277 1.35 5.86 -22.62
C ALA A 277 0.41 6.99 -23.09
N PRO A 278 -0.63 7.43 -22.33
CA PRO A 278 -1.44 8.59 -22.73
C PRO A 278 -0.68 9.93 -22.76
N ALA A 279 0.48 10.01 -22.10
CA ALA A 279 1.33 11.18 -21.98
C ALA A 279 2.59 11.12 -22.86
N LEU A 280 2.83 9.99 -23.56
CA LEU A 280 3.93 9.81 -24.50
C LEU A 280 3.60 10.38 -25.88
N SER A 281 4.59 10.46 -26.77
CA SER A 281 4.31 10.57 -28.22
C SER A 281 3.67 9.27 -28.73
N GLU A 282 3.02 9.29 -29.89
CA GLU A 282 2.41 8.09 -30.47
C GLU A 282 3.46 6.98 -30.74
N ALA A 283 4.63 7.36 -31.26
CA ALA A 283 5.74 6.44 -31.51
C ALA A 283 6.33 5.87 -30.20
N ASP A 284 6.43 6.69 -29.15
CA ASP A 284 6.90 6.24 -27.84
C ASP A 284 5.87 5.36 -27.13
N ALA A 285 4.57 5.65 -27.28
CA ALA A 285 3.50 4.77 -26.82
C ALA A 285 3.57 3.41 -27.51
N ASP A 286 3.89 3.34 -28.81
CA ASP A 286 4.14 2.06 -29.49
C ASP A 286 5.43 1.37 -29.04
N LYS A 287 6.53 2.12 -28.83
CA LYS A 287 7.76 1.56 -28.25
C LYS A 287 7.49 0.95 -26.86
N ALA A 288 6.70 1.62 -26.01
CA ALA A 288 6.25 1.10 -24.73
C ALA A 288 5.35 -0.14 -24.87
N ARG A 289 4.40 -0.14 -25.81
CA ARG A 289 3.56 -1.32 -26.13
C ARG A 289 4.37 -2.52 -26.62
N LEU A 290 5.49 -2.31 -27.32
CA LEU A 290 6.40 -3.38 -27.75
C LEU A 290 7.29 -3.88 -26.61
N LEU A 291 7.83 -2.99 -25.78
CA LEU A 291 8.60 -3.38 -24.59
C LEU A 291 7.76 -4.15 -23.57
N VAL A 292 6.48 -3.80 -23.42
CA VAL A 292 5.50 -4.56 -22.63
C VAL A 292 5.39 -6.01 -23.11
N LYS A 293 5.37 -6.23 -24.42
CA LYS A 293 5.35 -7.59 -24.99
C LYS A 293 6.67 -8.34 -24.75
N SER A 294 7.80 -7.65 -24.67
CA SER A 294 9.12 -8.29 -24.43
C SER A 294 9.38 -8.66 -22.96
N LEU A 295 8.50 -8.29 -22.02
CA LEU A 295 8.54 -8.77 -20.63
C LEU A 295 8.11 -10.24 -20.47
N VAL A 296 7.49 -10.83 -21.49
CA VAL A 296 7.01 -12.21 -21.46
C VAL A 296 7.47 -12.91 -22.72
N ARG A 297 8.10 -14.09 -22.58
CA ARG A 297 8.43 -14.93 -23.75
C ARG A 297 7.12 -15.33 -24.44
N GLU A 298 7.07 -15.27 -25.77
CA GLU A 298 5.87 -15.73 -26.52
C GLU A 298 5.72 -17.26 -26.46
N ALA A 299 6.85 -17.96 -26.40
CA ALA A 299 6.97 -19.41 -26.22
C ALA A 299 8.25 -19.73 -25.43
N PRO A 300 8.36 -20.94 -24.84
CA PRO A 300 9.63 -21.46 -24.34
C PRO A 300 10.75 -21.37 -25.39
N PRO A 301 12.03 -21.19 -25.01
CA PRO A 301 13.15 -21.01 -25.93
C PRO A 301 13.58 -22.34 -26.57
N TYR A 302 12.74 -22.91 -27.43
CA TYR A 302 12.91 -24.25 -28.02
C TYR A 302 14.23 -24.44 -28.78
N ASP A 303 14.82 -23.36 -29.30
CA ASP A 303 16.08 -23.40 -30.04
C ASP A 303 17.32 -23.38 -29.13
N GLU A 304 17.16 -22.96 -27.87
CA GLU A 304 18.18 -23.14 -26.81
C GLU A 304 18.07 -24.54 -26.18
N LEU A 305 16.83 -25.05 -26.03
CA LEU A 305 16.50 -26.33 -25.39
C LEU A 305 16.80 -27.57 -26.27
N THR A 306 18.01 -27.64 -26.81
CA THR A 306 18.52 -28.68 -27.74
C THR A 306 18.84 -30.04 -27.10
N GLY A 307 19.09 -30.06 -25.79
CA GLY A 307 19.39 -31.28 -25.03
C GLY A 307 18.15 -32.13 -24.70
N PRO A 308 18.31 -33.25 -23.97
CA PRO A 308 17.20 -33.95 -23.33
C PRO A 308 16.49 -33.02 -22.36
N TRP A 309 15.15 -33.00 -22.39
CA TRP A 309 14.38 -32.19 -21.44
C TRP A 309 14.21 -32.98 -20.15
N ARG A 310 14.54 -32.35 -19.01
CA ARG A 310 14.51 -33.00 -17.70
C ARG A 310 13.67 -32.20 -16.74
N PHE A 311 12.58 -32.77 -16.26
CA PHE A 311 11.70 -32.13 -15.28
C PHE A 311 11.81 -32.86 -13.95
N ALA A 312 11.89 -32.13 -12.85
CA ALA A 312 11.67 -32.73 -11.52
C ALA A 312 10.17 -32.77 -11.21
N MET A 313 9.67 -33.90 -10.71
CA MET A 313 8.32 -34.00 -10.16
C MET A 313 8.44 -34.04 -8.64
N CYS A 314 8.14 -32.90 -8.02
CA CYS A 314 8.28 -32.62 -6.60
C CYS A 314 6.90 -32.76 -5.94
N SER A 315 6.47 -34.00 -5.75
CA SER A 315 5.15 -34.30 -5.21
C SER A 315 5.22 -34.54 -3.69
N ALA A 316 4.19 -34.19 -2.94
CA ALA A 316 4.13 -34.56 -1.52
C ALA A 316 4.11 -36.10 -1.34
N HIS A 317 4.52 -36.57 -0.16
CA HIS A 317 4.73 -38.02 0.14
C HIS A 317 3.52 -38.92 -0.16
N ASP A 318 2.34 -38.34 -0.02
CA ASP A 318 0.98 -38.87 -0.19
C ASP A 318 0.52 -38.87 -1.65
N PHE A 319 1.15 -38.06 -2.50
CA PHE A 319 0.89 -37.96 -3.94
C PHE A 319 1.90 -38.79 -4.76
N HIS A 320 3.19 -38.75 -4.38
CA HIS A 320 4.34 -39.25 -5.16
C HIS A 320 4.12 -40.60 -5.86
N GLU A 321 3.81 -41.65 -5.09
CA GLU A 321 3.70 -43.01 -5.64
C GLU A 321 2.48 -43.21 -6.55
N GLY A 322 1.42 -42.44 -6.35
CA GLY A 322 0.25 -42.45 -7.22
C GLY A 322 0.47 -41.64 -8.48
N GLU A 323 1.20 -40.54 -8.38
CA GLU A 323 1.46 -39.66 -9.52
C GLU A 323 2.44 -40.29 -10.52
N ALA A 324 3.53 -40.89 -10.06
CA ALA A 324 4.42 -41.68 -10.90
C ALA A 324 3.67 -42.83 -11.60
N ASP A 325 2.74 -43.48 -10.88
CA ASP A 325 1.87 -44.51 -11.43
C ASP A 325 0.89 -43.97 -12.49
N ILE A 326 0.39 -42.74 -12.38
CA ILE A 326 -0.44 -42.09 -13.41
C ILE A 326 0.38 -41.93 -14.69
N PHE A 327 1.61 -41.39 -14.62
CA PHE A 327 2.45 -41.23 -15.82
C PHE A 327 2.76 -42.56 -16.51
N VAL A 328 3.01 -43.63 -15.76
CA VAL A 328 3.23 -44.97 -16.32
C VAL A 328 1.93 -45.56 -16.91
N LYS A 329 0.84 -45.59 -16.13
CA LYS A 329 -0.40 -46.34 -16.48
C LYS A 329 -1.32 -45.59 -17.46
N LYS A 330 -1.46 -44.27 -17.32
CA LYS A 330 -2.36 -43.42 -18.11
C LYS A 330 -1.64 -42.81 -19.32
N TYR A 331 -0.36 -42.45 -19.17
CA TYR A 331 0.42 -41.75 -20.19
C TYR A 331 1.55 -42.57 -20.83
N GLY A 332 1.73 -43.84 -20.46
CA GLY A 332 2.66 -44.75 -21.12
C GLY A 332 4.15 -44.42 -20.92
N PHE A 333 4.49 -43.66 -19.87
CA PHE A 333 5.88 -43.43 -19.49
C PHE A 333 6.52 -44.74 -18.99
N ARG A 334 7.84 -44.84 -19.11
CA ARG A 334 8.59 -46.05 -18.75
C ARG A 334 9.57 -45.73 -17.62
N ASP A 335 9.53 -46.49 -16.54
CA ASP A 335 10.61 -46.51 -15.55
C ASP A 335 11.94 -46.87 -16.23
N ILE A 336 13.00 -46.10 -15.91
CA ILE A 336 14.38 -46.36 -16.36
C ILE A 336 15.33 -46.27 -15.16
N GLU A 337 16.53 -46.85 -15.31
CA GLU A 337 17.61 -46.65 -14.33
C GLU A 337 18.04 -45.18 -14.30
N LEU A 338 18.49 -44.70 -13.13
CA LEU A 338 18.93 -43.33 -12.93
C LEU A 338 20.11 -43.01 -13.88
N PRO A 339 19.96 -42.08 -14.85
CA PRO A 339 20.99 -41.85 -15.85
C PRO A 339 22.32 -41.38 -15.26
N GLU A 340 23.43 -41.83 -15.85
CA GLU A 340 24.78 -41.41 -15.45
C GLU A 340 24.93 -39.87 -15.48
N GLY A 341 25.61 -39.32 -14.48
CA GLY A 341 25.75 -37.87 -14.32
C GLY A 341 24.50 -37.15 -13.78
N SER A 342 23.44 -37.87 -13.36
CA SER A 342 22.31 -37.25 -12.66
C SER A 342 22.74 -36.65 -11.31
N PRO A 343 22.25 -35.45 -10.94
CA PRO A 343 22.54 -34.84 -9.63
C PRO A 343 21.89 -35.64 -8.50
N ALA A 344 22.43 -35.51 -7.29
CA ALA A 344 21.78 -36.05 -6.09
C ALA A 344 20.52 -35.24 -5.73
N PRO A 345 19.41 -35.87 -5.31
CA PRO A 345 18.25 -35.17 -4.77
C PRO A 345 18.51 -34.64 -3.34
N PRO A 346 17.70 -33.69 -2.86
CA PRO A 346 17.85 -33.14 -1.51
C PRO A 346 17.57 -34.18 -0.40
N TRP A 347 18.30 -34.01 0.71
CA TRP A 347 18.10 -34.63 2.04
C TRP A 347 17.73 -36.12 2.05
N GLY A 348 18.53 -36.97 1.40
CA GLY A 348 18.41 -38.43 1.50
C GLY A 348 17.26 -39.05 0.72
N SER A 349 16.54 -38.24 -0.07
CA SER A 349 15.56 -38.69 -1.06
C SER A 349 16.20 -39.57 -2.15
N LYS A 350 15.38 -40.16 -3.01
CA LYS A 350 15.83 -40.83 -4.25
C LYS A 350 14.91 -40.43 -5.40
N TYR A 351 15.47 -40.33 -6.61
CA TYR A 351 14.68 -40.13 -7.82
C TYR A 351 14.18 -41.48 -8.37
N ARG A 352 12.89 -41.56 -8.71
CA ARG A 352 12.33 -42.54 -9.65
C ARG A 352 12.27 -41.85 -11.02
N VAL A 353 12.99 -42.36 -12.02
CA VAL A 353 13.12 -41.70 -13.33
C VAL A 353 12.21 -42.35 -14.37
N LEU A 354 11.35 -41.55 -14.98
CA LEU A 354 10.41 -41.97 -16.01
C LEU A 354 10.78 -41.34 -17.37
N GLU A 355 10.91 -42.13 -18.43
CA GLU A 355 11.02 -41.62 -19.80
C GLU A 355 9.64 -41.52 -20.46
N ALA A 356 9.35 -40.38 -21.10
CA ALA A 356 8.14 -40.20 -21.90
C ALA A 356 8.14 -41.08 -23.16
N PRO A 357 6.98 -41.57 -23.64
CA PRO A 357 6.89 -42.36 -24.88
C PRO A 357 7.06 -41.51 -26.16
N PHE A 358 7.29 -40.20 -26.02
CA PHE A 358 7.53 -39.25 -27.10
C PHE A 358 8.84 -38.48 -26.88
N LYS A 359 9.38 -37.88 -27.94
CA LYS A 359 10.64 -37.11 -27.94
C LYS A 359 10.36 -35.62 -28.06
N ASN A 360 11.34 -34.80 -27.71
CA ASN A 360 11.28 -33.36 -27.93
C ASN A 360 11.50 -33.00 -29.43
N PRO A 361 11.34 -31.74 -29.86
CA PRO A 361 11.51 -31.33 -31.26
C PRO A 361 12.89 -31.63 -31.86
N HIS A 362 13.92 -31.82 -31.02
CA HIS A 362 15.29 -32.16 -31.41
C HIS A 362 15.57 -33.69 -31.34
N GLY A 363 14.52 -34.51 -31.22
CA GLY A 363 14.60 -35.97 -31.15
C GLY A 363 15.17 -36.54 -29.85
N LYS A 364 15.38 -35.71 -28.81
CA LYS A 364 15.94 -36.13 -27.52
C LYS A 364 14.84 -36.62 -26.58
N SER A 365 15.21 -37.44 -25.60
CA SER A 365 14.30 -37.93 -24.56
C SER A 365 13.78 -36.81 -23.67
N ILE A 366 12.56 -37.01 -23.17
CA ILE A 366 11.96 -36.20 -22.11
C ILE A 366 11.90 -37.09 -20.87
N LEU A 367 12.49 -36.63 -19.77
CA LEU A 367 12.69 -37.38 -18.53
C LEU A 367 12.00 -36.68 -17.36
N LEU A 368 11.28 -37.45 -16.55
CA LEU A 368 10.64 -36.99 -15.32
C LEU A 368 11.34 -37.63 -14.12
N TYR A 369 11.98 -36.81 -13.31
CA TYR A 369 12.70 -37.20 -12.10
C TYR A 369 11.77 -37.03 -10.91
N SER A 370 11.02 -38.08 -10.59
CA SER A 370 10.03 -38.10 -9.52
C SER A 370 10.71 -38.25 -8.16
N ARG A 371 10.35 -37.41 -7.19
CA ARG A 371 10.71 -37.60 -5.77
C ARG A 371 9.59 -37.12 -4.85
N SER A 372 9.57 -37.66 -3.64
CA SER A 372 8.84 -37.01 -2.53
C SER A 372 9.49 -35.64 -2.24
N ALA A 373 8.67 -34.65 -1.92
CA ALA A 373 9.09 -33.29 -1.65
C ALA A 373 8.37 -32.67 -0.43
N SER A 374 9.07 -31.75 0.23
CA SER A 374 8.55 -30.93 1.32
C SER A 374 8.55 -29.44 0.94
N PRO A 375 7.77 -28.59 1.63
CA PRO A 375 7.81 -27.13 1.40
C PRO A 375 9.20 -26.52 1.65
N SER A 376 10.10 -27.23 2.32
CA SER A 376 11.49 -26.82 2.54
C SER A 376 12.46 -27.22 1.41
N ASP A 377 12.04 -28.05 0.45
CA ASP A 377 12.88 -28.54 -0.67
C ASP A 377 12.21 -28.58 -2.05
N GLU A 378 10.89 -28.40 -2.18
CA GLU A 378 10.15 -28.58 -3.44
C GLU A 378 10.58 -27.63 -4.59
N ASN A 379 11.32 -26.57 -4.26
CA ASN A 379 11.94 -25.63 -5.20
C ASN A 379 13.42 -25.94 -5.57
N HIS A 380 14.07 -26.93 -4.95
CA HIS A 380 15.53 -27.14 -5.03
C HIS A 380 16.09 -27.20 -6.47
N GLU A 381 15.41 -27.93 -7.36
CA GLU A 381 15.85 -28.18 -8.73
C GLU A 381 15.75 -26.94 -9.64
N MET A 382 15.09 -25.86 -9.21
CA MET A 382 15.14 -24.56 -9.89
C MET A 382 16.55 -23.94 -9.87
N GLY A 383 17.36 -24.28 -8.87
CA GLY A 383 18.76 -23.87 -8.77
C GLY A 383 19.77 -24.85 -9.37
N VAL A 384 19.32 -25.82 -10.17
CA VAL A 384 20.18 -26.85 -10.76
C VAL A 384 20.07 -26.82 -12.29
N GLU A 385 21.19 -26.55 -12.96
CA GLU A 385 21.26 -26.39 -14.43
C GLU A 385 20.76 -27.61 -15.21
N PHE A 386 20.98 -28.82 -14.66
CA PHE A 386 20.60 -30.10 -15.25
C PHE A 386 19.10 -30.22 -15.61
N PHE A 387 18.24 -29.50 -14.90
CA PHE A 387 16.79 -29.53 -15.09
C PHE A 387 16.28 -28.40 -15.98
N THR A 388 15.40 -28.74 -16.92
CA THR A 388 14.63 -27.81 -17.75
C THR A 388 13.49 -27.14 -16.98
N GLY A 389 13.03 -27.76 -15.89
CA GLY A 389 11.91 -27.25 -15.11
C GLY A 389 11.47 -28.17 -13.98
N VAL A 390 10.38 -27.80 -13.31
CA VAL A 390 9.77 -28.56 -12.20
C VAL A 390 8.25 -28.62 -12.32
N THR A 391 7.64 -29.64 -11.75
CA THR A 391 6.21 -29.67 -11.43
C THR A 391 6.00 -30.00 -9.96
N ILE A 392 5.12 -29.24 -9.29
CA ILE A 392 4.93 -29.29 -7.83
C ILE A 392 3.47 -29.59 -7.52
N ASN A 393 3.23 -30.77 -6.93
CA ASN A 393 1.88 -31.30 -6.68
C ASN A 393 1.72 -31.75 -5.22
N ARG A 394 0.82 -31.09 -4.49
CA ARG A 394 0.48 -31.39 -3.09
C ARG A 394 -0.92 -30.90 -2.73
N HIS A 395 -1.39 -31.24 -1.53
CA HIS A 395 -2.51 -30.53 -0.91
C HIS A 395 -2.27 -29.01 -0.89
N ALA A 396 -3.20 -28.27 -1.49
CA ALA A 396 -3.15 -26.84 -1.73
C ALA A 396 -2.98 -25.94 -0.48
N GLN A 397 -3.65 -26.27 0.62
CA GLN A 397 -3.72 -25.51 1.88
C GLN A 397 -3.71 -23.97 1.72
N LEU A 398 -4.53 -23.44 0.81
CA LEU A 398 -4.68 -21.99 0.52
C LEU A 398 -3.35 -21.26 0.25
N GLY A 399 -2.37 -21.93 -0.37
CA GLY A 399 -1.06 -21.36 -0.70
C GLY A 399 -0.10 -21.20 0.50
N ALA A 400 -0.46 -21.74 1.67
CA ALA A 400 0.37 -21.67 2.88
C ALA A 400 1.65 -22.53 2.80
N TYR A 401 1.73 -23.45 1.83
CA TYR A 401 2.94 -24.23 1.53
C TYR A 401 3.84 -23.51 0.53
N ASP A 402 3.29 -22.95 -0.55
CA ASP A 402 4.01 -22.03 -1.45
C ASP A 402 4.71 -20.90 -0.67
N MET A 403 4.02 -20.29 0.31
CA MET A 403 4.59 -19.24 1.17
C MET A 403 5.70 -19.73 2.14
N ARG A 404 5.86 -21.05 2.31
CA ARG A 404 7.01 -21.65 3.02
C ARG A 404 8.13 -22.00 2.05
N ALA A 405 7.79 -22.53 0.87
CA ALA A 405 8.72 -22.75 -0.22
C ALA A 405 9.37 -21.45 -0.71
N SER A 406 8.65 -20.33 -0.61
CA SER A 406 9.18 -19.00 -0.91
C SER A 406 10.11 -18.42 0.17
N MET A 407 10.28 -19.09 1.30
CA MET A 407 11.33 -18.75 2.30
C MET A 407 12.61 -19.57 2.09
N THR A 408 12.65 -20.50 1.14
CA THR A 408 13.85 -21.28 0.81
C THR A 408 14.82 -20.46 -0.04
N LYS A 409 16.12 -20.51 0.29
CA LYS A 409 17.17 -19.78 -0.45
C LYS A 409 17.64 -20.60 -1.66
N VAL A 410 16.85 -20.60 -2.72
CA VAL A 410 17.21 -21.17 -4.03
C VAL A 410 17.28 -20.04 -5.07
N GLN A 411 18.44 -19.85 -5.69
CA GLN A 411 18.61 -18.94 -6.83
C GLN A 411 18.40 -19.71 -8.13
N GLN A 412 17.70 -19.12 -9.11
CA GLN A 412 17.51 -19.76 -10.42
C GLN A 412 18.83 -19.98 -11.15
N VAL A 413 18.99 -21.14 -11.82
CA VAL A 413 20.14 -21.40 -12.71
C VAL A 413 19.64 -21.77 -14.12
N GLY A 414 19.96 -20.90 -15.09
CA GLY A 414 19.55 -21.06 -16.48
C GLY A 414 18.03 -20.92 -16.71
N TYR A 415 17.57 -21.33 -17.90
CA TYR A 415 16.14 -21.41 -18.17
C TYR A 415 15.45 -22.41 -17.24
N LYS A 416 14.26 -22.05 -16.76
CA LYS A 416 13.36 -22.91 -16.00
C LYS A 416 11.92 -22.69 -16.42
N LEU A 417 11.16 -23.78 -16.46
CA LEU A 417 9.70 -23.76 -16.60
C LEU A 417 9.09 -24.43 -15.36
N MET A 418 8.03 -23.85 -14.81
CA MET A 418 7.35 -24.39 -13.62
C MET A 418 5.88 -24.65 -13.91
N LEU A 419 5.36 -25.81 -13.52
CA LEU A 419 3.94 -26.03 -13.31
C LEU A 419 3.66 -26.23 -11.81
N ASN A 420 2.97 -25.27 -11.20
CA ASN A 420 2.55 -25.36 -9.81
C ASN A 420 1.05 -25.68 -9.69
N SER A 421 0.72 -26.86 -9.16
CA SER A 421 -0.65 -27.33 -8.93
C SER A 421 -1.15 -27.07 -7.50
N GLN A 422 -0.33 -26.47 -6.63
CA GLN A 422 -0.83 -25.87 -5.39
C GLN A 422 -1.85 -24.77 -5.75
N CYS A 423 -2.83 -24.51 -4.87
CA CYS A 423 -3.82 -23.44 -5.06
C CYS A 423 -3.12 -22.09 -4.96
N ALA A 424 -2.51 -21.68 -6.06
CA ALA A 424 -1.68 -20.50 -6.15
C ALA A 424 -2.56 -19.26 -6.34
N GLY A 425 -3.35 -18.96 -5.30
CA GLY A 425 -3.97 -17.65 -5.14
C GLY A 425 -2.92 -16.57 -5.35
N LEU A 426 -3.31 -15.50 -6.05
CA LEU A 426 -2.41 -14.55 -6.73
C LEU A 426 -1.16 -14.16 -5.90
N THR A 427 -1.35 -13.91 -4.61
CA THR A 427 -0.31 -13.65 -3.60
C THR A 427 0.87 -14.63 -3.66
N THR A 428 0.63 -15.95 -3.64
CA THR A 428 1.72 -16.94 -3.62
C THR A 428 2.33 -17.16 -5.02
N ARG A 429 1.56 -16.92 -6.10
CA ARG A 429 2.14 -16.83 -7.46
C ARG A 429 3.18 -15.71 -7.50
N PHE A 430 2.89 -14.53 -6.94
CA PHE A 430 3.86 -13.44 -6.85
C PHE A 430 5.06 -13.81 -5.98
N ALA A 431 4.84 -14.49 -4.84
CA ALA A 431 5.93 -14.97 -3.99
C ALA A 431 6.91 -15.91 -4.73
N ILE A 432 6.41 -16.74 -5.66
CA ILE A 432 7.25 -17.64 -6.47
C ILE A 432 7.92 -16.89 -7.63
N SER A 433 7.20 -16.02 -8.35
CA SER A 433 7.81 -15.23 -9.44
C SER A 433 8.83 -14.19 -8.95
N ARG A 434 8.79 -13.79 -7.67
CA ARG A 434 9.84 -12.99 -7.02
C ARG A 434 11.18 -13.74 -6.87
N ILE A 435 11.17 -15.07 -6.83
CA ILE A 435 12.35 -15.92 -6.61
C ILE A 435 12.88 -16.48 -7.94
N PHE A 436 11.97 -16.76 -8.87
CA PHE A 436 12.27 -17.27 -10.20
C PHE A 436 11.75 -16.30 -11.28
N PRO A 437 12.29 -15.06 -11.35
CA PRO A 437 11.77 -14.00 -12.23
C PRO A 437 11.96 -14.31 -13.72
N ASP A 438 12.98 -15.09 -14.06
CA ASP A 438 13.28 -15.50 -15.43
C ASP A 438 12.61 -16.83 -15.84
N ALA A 439 11.76 -17.41 -14.99
CA ALA A 439 11.11 -18.70 -15.21
C ALA A 439 9.71 -18.57 -15.83
N ASP A 440 9.40 -19.46 -16.76
CA ASP A 440 8.07 -19.54 -17.37
C ASP A 440 7.12 -20.28 -16.42
N ILE A 441 6.40 -19.53 -15.57
CA ILE A 441 5.55 -20.10 -14.50
C ILE A 441 4.09 -20.23 -14.97
N TYR A 442 3.60 -21.47 -14.96
CA TYR A 442 2.18 -21.82 -14.91
C TYR A 442 1.77 -22.12 -13.46
N SER A 443 0.65 -21.57 -13.02
CA SER A 443 0.10 -21.81 -11.67
C SER A 443 -1.40 -22.03 -11.72
N SER A 444 -1.92 -22.84 -10.79
CA SER A 444 -3.37 -23.07 -10.68
C SER A 444 -4.11 -21.89 -10.03
N TRP A 445 -5.32 -21.60 -10.50
CA TRP A 445 -6.16 -20.48 -10.04
C TRP A 445 -6.99 -20.82 -8.79
N ASP A 446 -7.38 -22.09 -8.65
CA ASP A 446 -8.08 -22.67 -7.51
C ASP A 446 -7.41 -24.02 -7.17
N SER A 447 -7.80 -24.69 -6.09
CA SER A 447 -7.25 -26.01 -5.71
C SER A 447 -7.45 -27.03 -6.83
N THR A 448 -6.37 -27.60 -7.36
CA THR A 448 -6.45 -28.63 -8.40
C THR A 448 -7.08 -29.91 -7.88
N TYR A 449 -7.88 -30.57 -8.72
CA TYR A 449 -8.64 -31.75 -8.32
C TYR A 449 -7.87 -33.06 -8.56
N PHE A 450 -8.15 -34.05 -7.72
CA PHE A 450 -7.56 -35.38 -7.79
C PHE A 450 -8.54 -36.44 -7.27
N ARG A 451 -8.22 -37.72 -7.43
CA ARG A 451 -8.95 -38.85 -6.86
C ARG A 451 -8.00 -39.87 -6.25
N THR A 452 -8.50 -40.61 -5.27
CA THR A 452 -7.80 -41.75 -4.67
C THR A 452 -8.55 -43.04 -4.95
N ASP A 453 -7.82 -44.15 -4.99
CA ASP A 453 -8.39 -45.50 -5.04
C ASP A 453 -8.83 -45.99 -3.64
N SER A 454 -9.32 -47.22 -3.55
CA SER A 454 -9.80 -47.83 -2.30
C SER A 454 -8.71 -48.07 -1.23
N SER A 455 -7.43 -47.87 -1.56
CA SER A 455 -6.31 -47.89 -0.60
C SER A 455 -5.94 -46.49 -0.08
N GLY A 456 -6.56 -45.43 -0.63
CA GLY A 456 -6.19 -44.05 -0.37
C GLY A 456 -5.05 -43.54 -1.26
N LYS A 457 -4.48 -44.38 -2.13
CA LYS A 457 -3.43 -43.98 -3.08
C LYS A 457 -4.03 -43.12 -4.21
N LEU A 458 -3.34 -42.04 -4.57
CA LEU A 458 -3.69 -41.16 -5.70
C LEU A 458 -3.83 -41.97 -7.02
N SER A 459 -4.97 -41.84 -7.71
CA SER A 459 -5.34 -42.60 -8.91
C SER A 459 -5.57 -41.74 -10.17
N ASP A 460 -6.02 -40.50 -9.99
CA ASP A 460 -6.18 -39.48 -11.04
C ASP A 460 -5.74 -38.11 -10.48
N SER A 461 -5.13 -37.25 -11.29
CA SER A 461 -4.72 -35.89 -10.91
C SER A 461 -4.89 -34.92 -12.08
N GLU A 462 -5.63 -33.83 -11.86
CA GLU A 462 -5.75 -32.71 -12.80
C GLU A 462 -4.38 -32.08 -13.09
N GLY A 463 -3.50 -31.99 -12.09
CA GLY A 463 -2.14 -31.48 -12.24
C GLY A 463 -1.30 -32.34 -13.18
N ALA A 464 -1.38 -33.67 -13.06
CA ALA A 464 -0.69 -34.59 -13.96
C ALA A 464 -1.26 -34.53 -15.39
N ASP A 465 -2.59 -34.44 -15.52
CA ASP A 465 -3.28 -34.32 -16.81
C ASP A 465 -2.87 -33.02 -17.55
N CYS A 466 -2.82 -31.89 -16.83
CA CYS A 466 -2.35 -30.62 -17.37
C CYS A 466 -0.83 -30.59 -17.63
N PHE A 467 0.00 -31.22 -16.78
CA PHE A 467 1.45 -31.35 -17.03
C PHE A 467 1.74 -32.14 -18.31
N HIS A 468 1.07 -33.27 -18.52
CA HIS A 468 1.20 -34.02 -19.76
C HIS A 468 0.75 -33.18 -20.98
N ALA A 469 -0.37 -32.46 -20.87
CA ALA A 469 -0.82 -31.55 -21.94
C ALA A 469 0.17 -30.42 -22.22
N MET A 470 0.84 -29.88 -21.19
CA MET A 470 1.89 -28.87 -21.32
C MET A 470 3.11 -29.44 -22.07
N LEU A 471 3.59 -30.64 -21.71
CA LEU A 471 4.68 -31.32 -22.43
C LEU A 471 4.32 -31.57 -23.91
N GLN A 472 3.08 -31.97 -24.19
CA GLN A 472 2.59 -32.17 -25.57
C GLN A 472 2.59 -30.86 -26.38
N GLY A 473 2.23 -29.73 -25.76
CA GLY A 473 2.31 -28.42 -26.40
C GLY A 473 3.77 -28.00 -26.66
N MET A 474 4.67 -28.25 -25.70
CA MET A 474 6.10 -28.03 -25.89
C MET A 474 6.68 -28.88 -27.04
N CYS A 475 6.30 -30.14 -27.17
CA CYS A 475 6.69 -30.99 -28.31
C CYS A 475 6.16 -30.48 -29.66
N ALA A 476 5.03 -29.78 -29.67
CA ALA A 476 4.47 -29.12 -30.85
C ALA A 476 5.05 -27.72 -31.12
N ARG A 477 6.00 -27.24 -30.31
CA ARG A 477 6.55 -25.86 -30.30
C ARG A 477 5.49 -24.77 -30.17
N GLU A 478 4.45 -25.02 -29.37
CA GLU A 478 3.33 -24.11 -29.15
C GLU A 478 3.71 -22.85 -28.33
N THR A 479 3.07 -21.72 -28.60
CA THR A 479 3.17 -20.51 -27.76
C THR A 479 2.53 -20.73 -26.39
N HIS A 480 2.88 -19.93 -25.36
CA HIS A 480 2.24 -20.08 -24.04
C HIS A 480 0.72 -19.95 -24.09
N GLN A 481 0.19 -19.14 -25.02
CA GLN A 481 -1.26 -19.01 -25.25
C GLN A 481 -1.87 -20.29 -25.84
N GLN A 482 -1.16 -20.96 -26.76
CA GLN A 482 -1.56 -22.24 -27.34
C GLN A 482 -1.47 -23.37 -26.30
N ILE A 483 -0.41 -23.39 -25.48
CA ILE A 483 -0.25 -24.33 -24.35
C ILE A 483 -1.35 -24.14 -23.30
N GLU A 484 -1.70 -22.90 -22.92
CA GLU A 484 -2.83 -22.62 -22.02
C GLU A 484 -4.15 -23.11 -22.65
N ALA A 485 -4.38 -22.83 -23.95
CA ALA A 485 -5.54 -23.33 -24.68
C ALA A 485 -5.57 -24.86 -24.87
N ARG A 486 -4.43 -25.55 -24.72
CA ARG A 486 -4.29 -27.02 -24.71
C ARG A 486 -4.58 -27.59 -23.31
N MET A 487 -4.00 -27.02 -22.25
CA MET A 487 -4.30 -27.40 -20.87
C MET A 487 -5.78 -27.22 -20.53
N ARG A 488 -6.41 -26.13 -21.00
CA ARG A 488 -7.85 -25.87 -20.83
C ARG A 488 -8.78 -26.92 -21.47
N LYS A 489 -8.27 -27.81 -22.34
CA LYS A 489 -9.03 -28.95 -22.89
C LYS A 489 -8.98 -30.20 -22.00
N VAL A 490 -8.07 -30.26 -21.03
CA VAL A 490 -7.87 -31.41 -20.14
C VAL A 490 -8.06 -31.08 -18.66
N GLN A 491 -8.07 -29.80 -18.28
CA GLN A 491 -8.48 -29.38 -16.94
C GLN A 491 -9.87 -29.92 -16.60
N TRP A 492 -10.13 -30.13 -15.31
CA TRP A 492 -11.38 -30.71 -14.84
C TRP A 492 -12.44 -29.61 -14.67
N TYR A 493 -13.67 -30.00 -14.35
CA TYR A 493 -14.78 -29.05 -14.23
C TYR A 493 -14.72 -28.27 -12.91
N HIS A 494 -14.36 -27.00 -12.99
CA HIS A 494 -14.45 -26.01 -11.91
C HIS A 494 -15.70 -25.14 -12.08
N LYS A 495 -16.31 -24.67 -10.98
CA LYS A 495 -17.52 -23.79 -11.01
C LYS A 495 -17.27 -22.48 -11.78
N GLN A 496 -16.02 -22.04 -11.79
CA GLN A 496 -15.49 -20.87 -12.49
C GLN A 496 -15.49 -21.06 -14.02
N GLY A 497 -15.51 -22.30 -14.53
CA GLY A 497 -15.61 -22.63 -15.95
C GLY A 497 -16.89 -22.14 -16.65
N ARG A 498 -17.85 -21.60 -15.89
CA ARG A 498 -19.00 -20.82 -16.43
C ARG A 498 -18.59 -19.49 -17.07
N PHE A 499 -17.39 -18.98 -16.78
CA PHE A 499 -16.91 -17.71 -17.32
C PHE A 499 -16.12 -17.95 -18.63
N PRO A 500 -16.49 -17.30 -19.75
CA PRO A 500 -15.79 -17.45 -21.01
C PRO A 500 -14.29 -17.17 -20.89
N GLY A 501 -13.47 -18.11 -21.34
CA GLY A 501 -12.01 -18.00 -21.33
C GLY A 501 -11.31 -18.54 -20.08
N PHE A 502 -12.02 -18.86 -19.00
CA PHE A 502 -11.43 -19.41 -17.76
C PHE A 502 -10.45 -20.57 -18.04
N SER A 503 -9.20 -20.43 -17.56
CA SER A 503 -8.21 -21.50 -17.52
C SER A 503 -7.86 -21.77 -16.06
N GLN A 504 -7.86 -23.04 -15.67
CA GLN A 504 -7.50 -23.46 -14.31
C GLN A 504 -6.00 -23.30 -14.08
N PHE A 505 -5.17 -23.57 -15.09
CA PHE A 505 -3.75 -23.21 -15.07
C PHE A 505 -3.52 -21.97 -15.93
N VAL A 506 -3.00 -20.92 -15.31
CA VAL A 506 -2.80 -19.62 -15.96
C VAL A 506 -1.33 -19.47 -16.34
N GLY A 507 -1.05 -19.27 -17.63
CA GLY A 507 0.31 -19.14 -18.16
C GLY A 507 0.95 -17.77 -17.93
N PRO A 508 2.22 -17.61 -18.30
CA PRO A 508 2.91 -16.32 -18.21
C PRO A 508 2.32 -15.28 -19.18
N GLY A 509 1.84 -15.72 -20.36
CA GLY A 509 1.24 -14.85 -21.39
C GLY A 509 -0.21 -14.41 -21.17
N ASN A 510 -0.78 -14.62 -19.97
CA ASN A 510 -2.20 -14.29 -19.73
C ASN A 510 -2.41 -12.80 -19.36
N PRO A 511 -3.38 -12.09 -19.95
CA PRO A 511 -3.62 -10.67 -19.64
C PRO A 511 -3.97 -10.37 -18.17
N LEU A 512 -4.61 -11.30 -17.44
CA LEU A 512 -4.92 -11.14 -16.02
C LEU A 512 -3.68 -11.28 -15.12
N VAL A 513 -2.65 -11.95 -15.62
CA VAL A 513 -1.31 -12.01 -15.00
C VAL A 513 -0.55 -10.72 -15.32
N PHE A 514 -0.56 -10.27 -16.58
CA PHE A 514 0.08 -9.00 -16.96
C PHE A 514 -0.49 -7.78 -16.20
N GLN A 515 -1.82 -7.66 -16.08
CA GLN A 515 -2.47 -6.57 -15.33
C GLN A 515 -2.29 -6.64 -13.80
N ARG A 516 -1.64 -7.69 -13.27
CA ARG A 516 -1.42 -7.89 -11.83
C ARG A 516 0.04 -8.19 -11.47
N PHE A 517 0.96 -8.19 -12.43
CA PHE A 517 2.38 -8.46 -12.21
C PHE A 517 3.14 -7.33 -11.48
N GLN A 518 2.39 -6.36 -10.95
CA GLN A 518 2.87 -5.12 -10.38
C GLN A 518 2.75 -5.18 -8.84
N ASP A 519 3.65 -5.88 -8.16
CA ASP A 519 3.90 -5.70 -6.71
C ASP A 519 5.39 -5.99 -6.52
N VAL A 520 6.22 -5.16 -7.14
CA VAL A 520 7.67 -5.37 -7.23
C VAL A 520 8.38 -4.80 -6.00
N ASN A 521 7.75 -3.86 -5.28
CA ASN A 521 8.27 -3.32 -4.02
C ASN A 521 7.79 -4.07 -2.74
N HIS A 522 6.82 -4.98 -2.86
CA HIS A 522 6.26 -5.82 -1.79
C HIS A 522 5.33 -5.10 -0.79
N ASP A 523 4.66 -4.01 -1.20
CA ASP A 523 3.72 -3.26 -0.35
C ASP A 523 2.28 -3.85 -0.32
N GLY A 524 1.99 -4.82 -1.18
CA GLY A 524 0.68 -5.49 -1.28
C GLY A 524 -0.39 -4.71 -2.06
N LYS A 525 -0.01 -3.67 -2.81
CA LYS A 525 -0.86 -2.97 -3.79
C LYS A 525 -0.54 -3.47 -5.21
N ALA A 526 -1.10 -2.77 -6.19
CA ALA A 526 -0.53 -2.75 -7.53
C ALA A 526 0.48 -1.59 -7.64
N ASP A 527 1.70 -1.80 -8.18
CA ASP A 527 2.66 -0.73 -8.54
C ASP A 527 2.05 0.31 -9.52
N LEU A 528 0.86 0.02 -10.06
CA LEU A 528 -0.06 0.97 -10.71
C LEU A 528 -0.25 2.29 -9.93
N TYR A 529 -0.03 2.28 -8.61
CA TYR A 529 -0.21 3.45 -7.74
C TYR A 529 1.07 4.03 -7.12
N ASP A 530 2.09 3.22 -6.85
CA ASP A 530 3.33 3.69 -6.21
C ASP A 530 4.47 3.74 -7.23
N GLY A 531 4.90 4.94 -7.58
CA GLY A 531 5.82 5.16 -8.70
C GLY A 531 7.26 4.67 -8.47
N PHE A 532 7.60 4.29 -7.23
CA PHE A 532 8.95 4.03 -6.75
C PHE A 532 9.16 2.57 -6.34
N LEU A 533 10.16 1.93 -6.93
CA LEU A 533 10.64 0.62 -6.51
C LEU A 533 11.75 0.81 -5.48
N ASP A 534 11.41 0.70 -4.19
CA ASP A 534 12.34 0.93 -3.08
C ASP A 534 13.03 -0.38 -2.63
N PHE A 535 14.30 -0.52 -2.99
CA PHE A 535 15.11 -1.70 -2.65
C PHE A 535 15.54 -1.78 -1.17
N THR A 536 15.20 -0.79 -0.34
CA THR A 536 15.55 -0.75 1.09
C THR A 536 14.42 -1.16 2.04
N ILE A 537 13.26 -1.56 1.51
CA ILE A 537 12.05 -1.95 2.28
C ILE A 537 12.30 -3.03 3.34
N ALA A 538 13.32 -3.88 3.18
CA ALA A 538 13.73 -4.84 4.21
C ALA A 538 13.97 -4.20 5.59
N GLN A 539 14.57 -3.00 5.62
CA GLN A 539 14.88 -2.28 6.86
C GLN A 539 13.63 -1.62 7.47
N ILE A 540 12.74 -1.06 6.65
CA ILE A 540 11.44 -0.53 7.11
C ILE A 540 10.60 -1.68 7.71
N ALA A 541 10.57 -2.85 7.05
CA ALA A 541 9.88 -4.02 7.55
C ALA A 541 10.50 -4.56 8.87
N GLU A 542 11.81 -4.43 9.06
CA GLU A 542 12.49 -4.79 10.31
C GLU A 542 12.15 -3.82 11.45
N ASP A 543 12.22 -2.50 11.24
CA ASP A 543 11.87 -1.49 12.26
C ASP A 543 10.38 -1.53 12.65
N VAL A 544 9.51 -1.80 11.67
CA VAL A 544 8.08 -2.04 11.91
C VAL A 544 7.89 -3.31 12.74
N ARG A 545 8.50 -4.46 12.37
CA ARG A 545 8.46 -5.71 13.18
C ARG A 545 9.10 -5.57 14.57
N ASN A 546 10.09 -4.71 14.71
CA ASN A 546 10.71 -4.39 16.00
C ASN A 546 9.70 -3.73 16.96
N SER A 547 8.66 -3.05 16.44
CA SER A 547 7.59 -2.44 17.25
C SER A 547 6.51 -3.41 17.76
N VAL A 548 6.40 -4.63 17.22
CA VAL A 548 5.51 -5.70 17.77
C VAL A 548 6.23 -6.73 18.62
N THR A 549 7.54 -6.91 18.44
CA THR A 549 8.33 -7.87 19.21
C THR A 549 8.43 -7.43 20.68
N PRO A 550 7.91 -8.19 21.66
CA PRO A 550 8.05 -7.86 23.08
C PRO A 550 9.52 -7.87 23.51
N ARG A 551 9.92 -6.90 24.35
CA ARG A 551 11.28 -6.75 24.88
C ARG A 551 11.21 -6.40 26.36
N ASP A 552 12.21 -6.79 27.16
CA ASP A 552 12.31 -6.30 28.54
C ASP A 552 12.69 -4.80 28.52
N PRO A 553 11.91 -3.89 29.15
CA PRO A 553 12.27 -2.48 29.24
C PRO A 553 13.39 -2.19 30.26
N GLY A 554 13.78 -3.17 31.09
CA GLY A 554 14.84 -3.02 32.11
C GLY A 554 14.47 -2.16 33.33
N VAL A 555 13.20 -1.74 33.44
CA VAL A 555 12.64 -0.92 34.52
C VAL A 555 11.22 -1.39 34.87
N SER A 556 10.68 -1.02 36.04
CA SER A 556 9.28 -1.34 36.37
C SER A 556 8.30 -0.58 35.45
N ALA A 557 7.09 -1.09 35.29
CA ALA A 557 6.09 -0.48 34.41
C ALA A 557 5.74 0.96 34.86
N SER A 558 5.63 1.14 36.18
CA SER A 558 5.50 2.43 36.88
C SER A 558 6.66 3.43 36.66
N GLN A 559 7.80 3.02 36.12
CA GLN A 559 8.96 3.88 35.85
C GLN A 559 9.10 4.32 34.38
N ILE A 560 8.23 3.85 33.47
CA ILE A 560 8.35 4.10 32.03
C ILE A 560 7.84 5.51 31.68
N GLY A 561 8.77 6.41 31.38
CA GLY A 561 8.52 7.80 31.00
C GLY A 561 8.97 8.17 29.58
N GLY A 562 9.30 9.46 29.38
CA GLY A 562 9.87 9.97 28.12
C GLY A 562 8.99 9.73 26.89
N ASP A 563 9.63 9.51 25.74
CA ASP A 563 8.94 9.32 24.45
C ASP A 563 7.96 8.13 24.44
N ALA A 564 8.22 7.10 25.26
CA ALA A 564 7.30 5.99 25.42
C ALA A 564 5.94 6.47 25.95
N ALA A 565 5.96 7.28 27.02
CA ALA A 565 4.78 7.90 27.62
C ALA A 565 4.16 8.99 26.74
N THR A 566 4.97 9.81 26.06
CA THR A 566 4.50 10.77 25.04
C THR A 566 3.69 10.07 23.94
N GLY A 567 4.16 8.90 23.48
CA GLY A 567 3.44 8.08 22.51
C GLY A 567 2.11 7.52 23.01
N LEU A 568 1.99 7.22 24.32
CA LEU A 568 0.73 6.79 24.93
C LEU A 568 -0.24 7.96 25.13
N ALA A 569 0.25 9.14 25.55
CA ALA A 569 -0.55 10.37 25.59
C ALA A 569 -1.09 10.76 24.21
N TRP A 570 -0.30 10.55 23.15
CA TRP A 570 -0.72 10.77 21.77
C TRP A 570 -1.78 9.75 21.28
N ALA A 571 -1.75 8.51 21.79
CA ALA A 571 -2.83 7.55 21.58
C ALA A 571 -4.14 7.98 22.27
N ALA A 572 -4.07 8.58 23.47
CA ALA A 572 -5.25 9.08 24.18
C ALA A 572 -5.85 10.30 23.45
N GLY A 573 -4.99 11.23 23.01
CA GLY A 573 -5.37 12.33 22.12
C GLY A 573 -6.00 11.83 20.82
N SER A 574 -5.48 10.75 20.21
CA SER A 574 -6.07 10.13 19.02
C SER A 574 -7.49 9.61 19.29
N MET A 575 -7.74 8.96 20.43
CA MET A 575 -9.10 8.47 20.78
C MET A 575 -10.12 9.58 21.02
N ASN A 576 -9.69 10.71 21.60
CA ASN A 576 -10.53 11.90 21.72
C ASN A 576 -10.89 12.51 20.35
N ARG A 577 -10.04 12.34 19.32
CA ARG A 577 -10.37 12.74 17.94
C ARG A 577 -11.25 11.70 17.24
N VAL A 578 -11.02 10.40 17.45
CA VAL A 578 -11.88 9.33 16.94
C VAL A 578 -13.33 9.51 17.38
N THR A 579 -13.54 9.78 18.67
CA THR A 579 -14.87 10.02 19.25
C THR A 579 -15.53 11.29 18.70
N GLN A 580 -14.80 12.40 18.66
CA GLN A 580 -15.29 13.69 18.13
C GLN A 580 -15.64 13.64 16.63
N TYR A 581 -14.98 12.78 15.84
CA TYR A 581 -15.06 12.76 14.37
C TYR A 581 -15.46 11.38 13.80
N SER A 582 -16.36 10.67 14.49
CA SER A 582 -17.03 9.48 13.95
C SER A 582 -18.36 9.22 14.64
N ASN A 583 -19.45 9.23 13.87
CA ASN A 583 -20.79 8.87 14.35
C ASN A 583 -20.96 7.38 14.71
N LEU A 584 -19.91 6.56 14.53
CA LEU A 584 -19.81 5.22 15.12
C LEU A 584 -19.67 5.27 16.66
N TRP A 585 -19.25 6.41 17.22
CA TRP A 585 -19.03 6.60 18.66
C TRP A 585 -20.11 7.44 19.36
N GLU A 586 -21.15 7.88 18.63
CA GLU A 586 -22.16 8.84 19.10
C GLU A 586 -22.97 8.37 20.33
N SER A 587 -23.03 7.05 20.58
CA SER A 587 -23.69 6.51 21.78
C SER A 587 -22.83 6.48 23.05
N LEU A 588 -21.53 6.79 22.97
CA LEU A 588 -20.62 6.76 24.13
C LEU A 588 -21.01 7.83 25.17
N PRO A 589 -21.34 7.45 26.42
CA PRO A 589 -21.75 8.42 27.43
C PRO A 589 -20.66 9.44 27.80
N GLY A 590 -21.05 10.70 27.97
CA GLY A 590 -20.16 11.78 28.44
C GLY A 590 -19.50 12.62 27.34
N GLN A 591 -19.72 12.29 26.06
CA GLN A 591 -19.25 13.12 24.95
C GLN A 591 -19.91 14.50 24.92
N THR A 592 -19.09 15.55 24.92
CA THR A 592 -19.45 16.91 24.50
C THR A 592 -18.23 17.54 23.83
N GLU A 593 -18.40 18.61 23.06
CA GLU A 593 -17.29 19.33 22.41
C GLU A 593 -16.25 19.93 23.37
N LEU A 594 -16.53 19.92 24.69
CA LEU A 594 -15.70 20.53 25.73
C LEU A 594 -15.05 19.53 26.71
N PHE A 595 -15.38 18.24 26.62
CA PHE A 595 -14.86 17.23 27.56
C PHE A 595 -14.27 16.01 26.84
N TYR A 596 -13.00 15.75 27.10
CA TYR A 596 -12.27 14.57 26.61
C TYR A 596 -12.52 13.36 27.51
N ALA A 597 -12.97 12.26 26.91
CA ALA A 597 -13.18 11.01 27.64
C ALA A 597 -11.86 10.26 27.89
N PHE A 598 -10.90 10.31 26.97
CA PHE A 598 -9.70 9.46 26.99
C PHE A 598 -8.47 10.13 27.60
N ALA A 599 -7.83 9.45 28.55
CA ALA A 599 -6.58 9.85 29.21
C ALA A 599 -5.52 8.71 29.15
N PRO A 600 -4.22 9.01 29.22
CA PRO A 600 -3.18 7.98 29.37
C PRO A 600 -3.14 7.45 30.81
N GLY A 601 -3.40 6.16 31.00
CA GLY A 601 -3.32 5.47 32.29
C GLY A 601 -1.94 4.90 32.65
N GLY A 602 -0.96 5.02 31.75
CA GLY A 602 0.42 4.54 31.97
C GLY A 602 0.69 3.12 31.44
N PHE A 603 1.76 2.51 31.93
CA PHE A 603 2.20 1.18 31.53
C PHE A 603 1.92 0.12 32.60
N TYR A 604 1.69 -1.12 32.18
CA TYR A 604 1.43 -2.27 33.05
C TYR A 604 2.29 -3.49 32.68
N SER A 605 2.33 -4.50 33.55
CA SER A 605 3.00 -5.77 33.28
C SER A 605 2.21 -6.96 33.87
N GLU A 606 2.70 -8.18 33.67
CA GLU A 606 2.18 -9.38 34.36
C GLU A 606 2.33 -9.31 35.90
N ILE A 607 3.17 -8.40 36.42
CA ILE A 607 3.39 -8.18 37.86
C ILE A 607 2.60 -6.94 38.33
N GLU A 608 2.71 -5.83 37.59
CA GLU A 608 1.96 -4.59 37.79
C GLU A 608 0.71 -4.60 36.90
N MET A 609 -0.23 -5.52 37.15
CA MET A 609 -1.40 -5.73 36.29
C MET A 609 -2.44 -4.60 36.38
N PRO A 610 -3.18 -4.30 35.30
CA PRO A 610 -4.34 -3.42 35.35
C PRO A 610 -5.46 -4.00 36.25
N VAL A 611 -6.05 -3.15 37.09
CA VAL A 611 -7.18 -3.48 37.96
C VAL A 611 -8.46 -2.77 37.50
N ASP A 612 -9.63 -3.29 37.89
CA ASP A 612 -10.95 -2.71 37.59
C ASP A 612 -11.22 -2.51 36.09
N VAL A 613 -10.76 -3.46 35.27
CA VAL A 613 -10.94 -3.47 33.81
C VAL A 613 -12.19 -4.27 33.44
N GLU A 614 -13.25 -3.58 33.01
CA GLU A 614 -14.45 -4.22 32.47
C GLU A 614 -14.28 -4.64 30.97
N GLY A 615 -15.12 -5.56 30.52
CA GLY A 615 -15.08 -6.12 29.15
C GLY A 615 -13.92 -7.11 28.90
N GLY A 616 -13.78 -7.59 27.66
CA GLY A 616 -12.78 -8.57 27.27
C GLY A 616 -13.34 -9.99 27.05
N LEU A 617 -12.46 -10.91 26.64
CA LEU A 617 -12.82 -12.32 26.41
C LEU A 617 -12.87 -13.14 27.71
N ARG A 618 -13.72 -14.17 27.73
CA ARG A 618 -13.81 -15.10 28.86
C ARG A 618 -12.52 -15.91 29.01
N GLY A 619 -11.72 -15.58 30.02
CA GLY A 619 -10.42 -16.23 30.29
C GLY A 619 -9.21 -15.48 29.72
N GLU A 620 -9.40 -14.25 29.24
CA GLU A 620 -8.35 -13.37 28.75
C GLU A 620 -7.41 -12.90 29.88
N SER A 621 -6.11 -13.06 29.70
CA SER A 621 -5.11 -12.56 30.65
C SER A 621 -4.85 -11.08 30.39
N VAL A 622 -5.59 -10.20 31.07
CA VAL A 622 -5.49 -8.72 30.92
C VAL A 622 -4.03 -8.22 31.06
N GLY A 623 -3.26 -8.77 31.99
CA GLY A 623 -1.84 -8.45 32.17
C GLY A 623 -0.91 -8.88 31.02
N LYS A 624 -1.39 -9.68 30.05
CA LYS A 624 -0.69 -10.13 28.84
C LYS A 624 -1.24 -9.53 27.54
N LEU A 625 -2.29 -8.72 27.60
CA LEU A 625 -2.68 -7.95 26.43
C LEU A 625 -1.60 -6.91 26.10
N PRO A 626 -1.47 -6.45 24.84
CA PRO A 626 -0.51 -5.42 24.46
C PRO A 626 -1.02 -3.99 24.79
N ALA A 627 -2.33 -3.79 24.81
CA ALA A 627 -3.02 -2.55 25.15
C ALA A 627 -4.32 -2.88 25.90
N VAL A 628 -4.69 -2.05 26.88
CA VAL A 628 -5.92 -2.18 27.68
C VAL A 628 -6.53 -0.81 27.94
N CYS A 629 -7.84 -0.69 27.74
CA CYS A 629 -8.63 0.47 28.12
C CYS A 629 -9.47 0.16 29.37
N ARG A 630 -9.58 1.13 30.28
CA ARG A 630 -10.40 1.05 31.50
C ARG A 630 -11.44 2.16 31.49
N TYR A 631 -12.72 1.80 31.42
CA TYR A 631 -13.83 2.74 31.54
C TYR A 631 -14.21 2.93 33.02
N LEU A 632 -14.15 4.17 33.49
CA LEU A 632 -14.46 4.57 34.87
C LEU A 632 -15.74 5.41 34.89
N ARG A 633 -16.68 5.07 35.77
CA ARG A 633 -17.92 5.85 35.97
C ARG A 633 -17.66 6.97 36.96
N ILE A 634 -17.84 8.23 36.54
CA ILE A 634 -17.63 9.40 37.40
C ILE A 634 -18.96 9.77 38.07
N ALA A 635 -19.00 9.69 39.40
CA ALA A 635 -20.19 10.06 40.18
C ALA A 635 -20.38 11.58 40.34
N ASN A 636 -19.30 12.37 40.24
CA ASN A 636 -19.30 13.82 40.40
C ASN A 636 -18.45 14.47 39.29
N GLY A 637 -19.07 14.89 38.19
CA GLY A 637 -18.41 15.54 37.06
C GLY A 637 -19.38 15.85 35.92
N HIS A 638 -18.93 16.62 34.93
CA HIS A 638 -19.73 16.91 33.73
C HIS A 638 -19.69 15.78 32.69
N ALA A 639 -18.64 14.96 32.68
CA ALA A 639 -18.57 13.71 31.94
C ALA A 639 -19.05 12.56 32.82
N SER A 640 -19.97 11.73 32.31
CA SER A 640 -20.49 10.55 33.04
C SER A 640 -19.54 9.36 33.07
N VAL A 641 -18.60 9.30 32.12
CA VAL A 641 -17.60 8.25 31.96
C VAL A 641 -16.27 8.90 31.58
N GLN A 642 -15.18 8.39 32.15
CA GLN A 642 -13.81 8.62 31.70
C GLN A 642 -13.21 7.28 31.24
N ALA A 643 -12.25 7.31 30.33
CA ALA A 643 -11.55 6.16 29.81
C ALA A 643 -10.04 6.35 29.96
N GLU A 644 -9.36 5.40 30.60
CA GLU A 644 -7.90 5.38 30.66
C GLU A 644 -7.40 4.36 29.63
N ILE A 645 -6.44 4.73 28.77
CA ILE A 645 -5.73 3.77 27.92
C ILE A 645 -4.34 3.49 28.47
N MET A 646 -4.00 2.21 28.53
CA MET A 646 -2.77 1.70 29.11
C MET A 646 -2.08 0.77 28.11
N PHE A 647 -0.75 0.65 28.20
CA PHE A 647 0.04 -0.17 27.27
C PHE A 647 0.98 -1.12 28.00
N HIS A 648 1.26 -2.29 27.42
CA HIS A 648 2.13 -3.26 28.09
C HIS A 648 3.59 -2.77 28.10
N ALA A 649 4.25 -2.87 29.25
CA ALA A 649 5.61 -2.39 29.49
C ALA A 649 6.63 -2.99 28.51
N ARG A 650 6.48 -4.27 28.15
CA ARG A 650 7.32 -4.95 27.14
C ARG A 650 7.13 -4.47 25.69
N LEU A 651 6.19 -3.56 25.43
CA LEU A 651 5.99 -2.88 24.15
C LEU A 651 6.10 -1.35 24.31
N SER A 652 6.71 -0.88 25.40
CA SER A 652 6.96 0.55 25.64
C SER A 652 7.81 1.22 24.56
N HIS A 653 8.68 0.46 23.87
CA HIS A 653 9.47 0.90 22.73
C HIS A 653 8.67 1.04 21.42
N ALA A 654 7.43 0.55 21.34
CA ALA A 654 6.63 0.58 20.12
C ALA A 654 6.32 2.02 19.67
N GLY A 655 6.30 2.23 18.35
CA GLY A 655 5.94 3.52 17.75
C GLY A 655 4.56 4.03 18.19
N LYS A 656 4.42 5.35 18.35
CA LYS A 656 3.16 6.00 18.77
C LYS A 656 2.00 5.69 17.83
N GLU A 657 2.30 5.51 16.54
CA GLU A 657 1.38 5.12 15.48
C GLU A 657 0.81 3.72 15.67
N PHE A 658 1.60 2.79 16.22
CA PHE A 658 1.17 1.43 16.52
C PHE A 658 0.41 1.37 17.85
N LYS A 659 0.91 2.08 18.88
CA LYS A 659 0.25 2.20 20.19
C LYS A 659 -1.21 2.62 20.07
N ARG A 660 -1.50 3.67 19.30
CA ARG A 660 -2.89 4.14 19.09
C ARG A 660 -3.80 3.10 18.43
N LEU A 661 -3.29 2.22 17.55
CA LEU A 661 -4.12 1.24 16.84
C LEU A 661 -4.61 0.16 17.80
N LEU A 662 -3.72 -0.37 18.62
CA LEU A 662 -4.10 -1.37 19.63
C LEU A 662 -4.94 -0.77 20.75
N CYS A 663 -4.59 0.42 21.25
CA CYS A 663 -5.41 1.14 22.24
C CYS A 663 -6.82 1.44 21.71
N ALA A 664 -6.95 1.81 20.43
CA ALA A 664 -8.24 2.09 19.82
C ALA A 664 -9.10 0.83 19.66
N ALA A 665 -8.51 -0.26 19.16
CA ALA A 665 -9.21 -1.53 19.00
C ALA A 665 -9.73 -2.07 20.34
N ASP A 666 -8.89 -2.12 21.37
CA ASP A 666 -9.31 -2.57 22.71
C ASP A 666 -10.35 -1.62 23.34
N ALA A 667 -10.18 -0.30 23.22
CA ALA A 667 -11.17 0.67 23.69
C ALA A 667 -12.55 0.50 23.04
N MET A 668 -12.60 0.22 21.73
CA MET A 668 -13.87 0.00 21.01
C MET A 668 -14.50 -1.34 21.40
N TRP A 669 -13.70 -2.41 21.52
CA TRP A 669 -14.20 -3.70 21.98
C TRP A 669 -14.74 -3.66 23.41
N ARG A 670 -14.03 -3.02 24.34
CA ARG A 670 -14.52 -2.88 25.73
C ARG A 670 -15.78 -2.03 25.79
N ALA A 671 -15.93 -1.02 24.94
CA ALA A 671 -17.18 -0.26 24.84
C ALA A 671 -18.33 -1.11 24.26
N PHE A 672 -18.07 -2.03 23.33
CA PHE A 672 -19.07 -3.01 22.89
C PHE A 672 -19.42 -4.04 23.98
N ASP A 673 -18.45 -4.50 24.76
CA ASP A 673 -18.64 -5.52 25.80
C ASP A 673 -19.37 -4.99 27.04
N THR A 674 -19.10 -3.73 27.41
CA THR A 674 -19.78 -2.99 28.49
C THR A 674 -21.09 -2.32 28.04
N ASN A 675 -21.49 -2.52 26.78
CA ASN A 675 -22.68 -1.95 26.15
C ASN A 675 -22.71 -0.40 26.12
N LEU A 676 -21.55 0.25 26.27
CA LEU A 676 -21.37 1.69 26.10
C LEU A 676 -21.46 2.12 24.62
N LEU A 677 -21.11 1.23 23.68
CA LEU A 677 -21.46 1.35 22.27
C LEU A 677 -22.56 0.34 21.92
N SER A 678 -23.80 0.83 21.88
CA SER A 678 -25.01 0.03 21.70
C SER A 678 -25.92 0.54 20.57
N ASP A 679 -25.35 1.31 19.64
CA ASP A 679 -26.04 1.80 18.44
C ASP A 679 -26.55 0.66 17.54
N THR A 680 -27.75 0.85 17.00
CA THR A 680 -28.37 0.03 15.95
C THR A 680 -27.49 -0.26 14.73
N CYS A 681 -26.45 0.52 14.43
CA CYS A 681 -25.53 0.20 13.35
C CYS A 681 -24.62 -1.01 13.64
N PHE A 682 -24.62 -1.54 14.87
CA PHE A 682 -23.77 -2.64 15.34
C PHE A 682 -24.51 -3.97 15.58
N GLU A 683 -25.59 -4.25 14.82
CA GLU A 683 -26.48 -5.42 15.05
C GLU A 683 -25.78 -6.79 15.03
N THR A 684 -24.60 -6.90 14.42
CA THR A 684 -23.88 -8.16 14.22
C THR A 684 -22.41 -8.04 14.60
N ILE A 685 -21.75 -9.17 14.85
CA ILE A 685 -20.31 -9.19 15.10
C ILE A 685 -19.50 -8.66 13.90
N ALA A 686 -20.00 -8.86 12.67
CA ALA A 686 -19.42 -8.29 11.46
C ALA A 686 -19.52 -6.76 11.40
N HIS A 687 -20.66 -6.18 11.83
CA HIS A 687 -20.80 -4.73 11.95
C HIS A 687 -19.80 -4.15 12.97
N LYS A 688 -19.63 -4.81 14.13
CA LYS A 688 -18.65 -4.40 15.16
C LYS A 688 -17.21 -4.46 14.64
N ARG A 689 -16.84 -5.58 14.00
CA ARG A 689 -15.53 -5.76 13.34
C ARG A 689 -15.27 -4.72 12.24
N ALA A 690 -16.26 -4.42 11.40
CA ALA A 690 -16.18 -3.40 10.37
C ALA A 690 -15.99 -1.98 10.94
N GLY A 691 -16.64 -1.66 12.06
CA GLY A 691 -16.42 -0.42 12.80
C GLY A 691 -14.98 -0.25 13.26
N VAL A 692 -14.39 -1.31 13.83
CA VAL A 692 -12.97 -1.32 14.23
C VAL A 692 -12.06 -1.13 13.02
N LEU A 693 -12.28 -1.85 11.92
CA LEU A 693 -11.46 -1.71 10.70
C LEU A 693 -11.48 -0.28 10.14
N LEU A 694 -12.65 0.38 10.08
CA LEU A 694 -12.77 1.76 9.60
C LEU A 694 -12.06 2.77 10.50
N MET A 695 -12.18 2.61 11.82
CA MET A 695 -11.45 3.43 12.79
C MET A 695 -9.93 3.28 12.63
N LEU A 696 -9.43 2.04 12.50
CA LEU A 696 -8.01 1.77 12.27
C LEU A 696 -7.52 2.37 10.94
N ALA A 697 -8.31 2.27 9.87
CA ALA A 697 -7.97 2.85 8.57
C ALA A 697 -7.98 4.40 8.60
N GLY A 698 -8.94 5.02 9.28
CA GLY A 698 -9.00 6.48 9.46
C GLY A 698 -7.89 7.02 10.36
N LEU A 699 -7.50 6.27 11.41
CA LEU A 699 -6.31 6.60 12.21
C LEU A 699 -5.03 6.60 11.35
N LEU A 700 -4.95 5.73 10.35
CA LEU A 700 -3.84 5.64 9.42
C LEU A 700 -3.86 6.67 8.26
N GLU A 701 -4.86 7.55 8.16
CA GLU A 701 -4.81 8.71 7.25
C GLU A 701 -4.01 9.85 7.93
N PHE A 702 -2.67 9.80 7.83
CA PHE A 702 -1.74 10.85 8.30
C PHE A 702 -0.52 10.96 7.34
N PRO A 703 0.21 12.09 7.30
CA PRO A 703 1.27 12.30 6.31
C PRO A 703 2.56 11.55 6.68
N ALA A 704 2.65 10.27 6.26
CA ALA A 704 3.85 9.45 6.35
C ALA A 704 4.05 8.58 5.09
N ASP A 705 5.17 7.86 5.04
CA ASP A 705 5.47 6.88 4.00
C ASP A 705 4.38 5.79 3.93
N GLN A 706 3.91 5.45 2.73
CA GLN A 706 2.82 4.48 2.59
C GLN A 706 3.26 3.06 2.98
N ASN A 707 4.52 2.68 2.80
CA ASN A 707 5.03 1.37 3.21
C ASN A 707 5.06 1.24 4.74
N PHE A 708 5.40 2.33 5.44
CA PHE A 708 5.29 2.40 6.90
C PHE A 708 3.84 2.29 7.37
N ILE A 709 2.91 3.00 6.70
CA ILE A 709 1.47 2.96 7.02
C ILE A 709 0.86 1.57 6.75
N ASP A 710 1.16 0.95 5.63
CA ASP A 710 0.63 -0.37 5.25
C ASP A 710 1.32 -1.52 6.02
N GLY A 711 2.58 -1.33 6.44
CA GLY A 711 3.24 -2.19 7.43
C GLY A 711 2.56 -2.12 8.81
N LEU A 712 2.29 -0.91 9.32
CA LEU A 712 1.53 -0.70 10.56
C LEU A 712 0.13 -1.32 10.49
N TRP A 713 -0.56 -1.17 9.35
CA TRP A 713 -1.85 -1.81 9.10
C TRP A 713 -1.77 -3.33 9.15
N THR A 714 -0.84 -3.92 8.41
CA THR A 714 -0.65 -5.38 8.33
C THR A 714 -0.35 -5.98 9.71
N MET A 715 0.56 -5.34 10.47
CA MET A 715 0.83 -5.74 11.85
C MET A 715 -0.39 -5.57 12.76
N ALA A 716 -1.15 -4.48 12.64
CA ALA A 716 -2.34 -4.28 13.46
C ALA A 716 -3.40 -5.36 13.18
N LEU A 717 -3.62 -5.73 11.91
CA LEU A 717 -4.51 -6.85 11.56
C LEU A 717 -4.00 -8.17 12.14
N GLU A 718 -2.71 -8.47 11.99
CA GLU A 718 -2.12 -9.69 12.55
C GLU A 718 -2.20 -9.74 14.08
N THR A 719 -1.87 -8.65 14.78
CA THR A 719 -1.93 -8.55 16.24
C THR A 719 -3.37 -8.67 16.73
N LEU A 720 -4.33 -8.10 16.00
CA LEU A 720 -5.77 -8.13 16.32
C LEU A 720 -6.51 -9.33 15.72
N ARG A 721 -5.80 -10.37 15.22
CA ARG A 721 -6.41 -11.60 14.66
C ARG A 721 -7.45 -11.35 13.55
N PHE A 722 -7.33 -10.24 12.82
CA PHE A 722 -8.13 -10.01 11.62
C PHE A 722 -7.58 -10.82 10.43
N PRO A 723 -8.41 -11.17 9.44
CA PRO A 723 -7.91 -11.67 8.16
C PRO A 723 -7.12 -10.56 7.45
N SER A 724 -6.20 -10.94 6.56
CA SER A 724 -5.47 -9.95 5.75
C SER A 724 -6.44 -9.24 4.79
N ILE A 725 -6.68 -7.95 5.01
CA ILE A 725 -7.55 -7.09 4.21
C ILE A 725 -6.72 -5.92 3.71
N SER A 726 -6.87 -5.50 2.45
CA SER A 726 -6.19 -4.30 1.94
C SER A 726 -6.72 -3.03 2.64
N ARG A 727 -5.83 -2.21 3.22
CA ARG A 727 -6.20 -0.91 3.81
C ARG A 727 -6.92 -0.03 2.79
N SER A 728 -6.49 -0.04 1.52
CA SER A 728 -7.10 0.74 0.44
C SER A 728 -8.59 0.43 0.24
N LEU A 729 -9.01 -0.83 0.42
CA LEU A 729 -10.41 -1.24 0.34
C LEU A 729 -11.22 -0.68 1.52
N VAL A 730 -10.68 -0.80 2.75
CA VAL A 730 -11.32 -0.24 3.95
C VAL A 730 -11.42 1.28 3.88
N ARG A 731 -10.33 1.93 3.48
CA ARG A 731 -10.20 3.39 3.33
C ARG A 731 -11.06 3.94 2.19
N ALA A 732 -11.35 3.17 1.14
CA ALA A 732 -12.30 3.57 0.08
C ALA A 732 -13.73 3.75 0.61
N CYS A 733 -14.07 3.14 1.76
CA CYS A 733 -15.35 3.32 2.44
C CYS A 733 -15.38 4.59 3.33
N ILE A 734 -14.30 5.37 3.39
CA ILE A 734 -14.25 6.72 3.96
C ILE A 734 -14.13 7.73 2.81
N THR A 735 -15.27 8.33 2.48
CA THR A 735 -15.51 9.14 1.28
C THR A 735 -15.59 10.64 1.59
N GLU A 736 -15.57 11.46 0.55
CA GLU A 736 -15.77 12.91 0.65
C GLU A 736 -17.09 13.27 1.37
N ALA A 737 -18.17 12.53 1.11
CA ALA A 737 -19.46 12.69 1.80
C ALA A 737 -19.43 12.28 3.29
N ASP A 738 -18.47 11.45 3.72
CA ASP A 738 -18.24 11.17 5.14
C ASP A 738 -17.49 12.34 5.80
N HIS A 739 -16.49 12.90 5.12
CA HIS A 739 -15.73 14.08 5.57
C HIS A 739 -16.60 15.35 5.64
N ASP A 740 -17.50 15.57 4.68
CA ASP A 740 -18.51 16.65 4.72
C ASP A 740 -19.41 16.56 5.97
N ALA A 741 -19.70 15.33 6.40
CA ALA A 741 -20.42 15.03 7.63
C ALA A 741 -19.50 14.92 8.87
N SER A 742 -18.23 15.34 8.76
CA SER A 742 -17.18 15.29 9.80
C SER A 742 -16.82 13.89 10.33
N ASN A 743 -17.05 12.84 9.55
CA ASN A 743 -16.73 11.45 9.89
C ASN A 743 -15.39 11.04 9.25
N TYR A 744 -14.29 11.30 9.94
CA TYR A 744 -12.93 11.00 9.48
C TYR A 744 -12.44 9.61 9.91
N TYR A 745 -13.02 9.04 10.98
CA TYR A 745 -12.60 7.74 11.55
C TYR A 745 -13.65 6.63 11.32
N GLY A 746 -14.31 6.67 10.16
CA GLY A 746 -15.41 5.79 9.80
C GLY A 746 -16.79 6.39 10.12
N SER A 747 -17.84 5.84 9.51
CA SER A 747 -19.23 6.31 9.67
C SER A 747 -20.21 5.13 9.56
N ARG A 748 -21.46 5.31 10.03
CA ARG A 748 -22.57 4.35 9.80
C ARG A 748 -22.75 4.02 8.31
N ARG A 749 -22.47 4.97 7.41
CA ARG A 749 -22.56 4.82 5.94
C ARG A 749 -21.40 3.97 5.40
N GLY A 750 -20.18 4.28 5.81
CA GLY A 750 -18.96 3.53 5.44
C GLY A 750 -18.98 2.10 5.97
N LEU A 751 -19.52 1.86 7.16
CA LEU A 751 -19.69 0.54 7.78
C LEU A 751 -20.54 -0.39 6.91
N LYS A 752 -21.67 0.11 6.38
CA LYS A 752 -22.50 -0.66 5.44
C LYS A 752 -21.76 -0.92 4.12
N GLN A 753 -21.15 0.12 3.55
CA GLN A 753 -20.41 -0.02 2.29
C GLN A 753 -19.29 -1.07 2.41
N LEU A 754 -18.53 -1.07 3.51
CA LEU A 754 -17.40 -1.97 3.71
C LEU A 754 -17.82 -3.45 3.66
N LEU A 755 -18.93 -3.82 4.29
CA LEU A 755 -19.41 -5.20 4.25
C LEU A 755 -19.96 -5.60 2.87
N ASP A 756 -20.59 -4.67 2.15
CA ASP A 756 -21.03 -4.90 0.77
C ASP A 756 -19.86 -5.01 -0.22
N ASP A 757 -18.79 -4.22 -0.05
CA ASP A 757 -17.61 -4.23 -0.94
C ASP A 757 -16.64 -5.37 -0.63
N LEU A 758 -16.41 -5.71 0.65
CA LEU A 758 -15.72 -6.96 1.03
C LEU A 758 -16.42 -8.19 0.42
N LYS A 759 -17.75 -8.27 0.51
CA LYS A 759 -18.52 -9.39 -0.06
C LYS A 759 -18.35 -9.57 -1.58
N LYS A 760 -17.90 -8.53 -2.30
CA LYS A 760 -17.60 -8.57 -3.75
C LYS A 760 -16.13 -8.88 -4.03
N ALA A 761 -15.22 -8.26 -3.28
CA ALA A 761 -13.78 -8.25 -3.57
C ALA A 761 -12.98 -9.32 -2.80
N ASP A 762 -13.37 -9.62 -1.55
CA ASP A 762 -12.79 -10.67 -0.72
C ASP A 762 -13.88 -11.37 0.12
N PRO A 763 -14.57 -12.37 -0.46
CA PRO A 763 -15.58 -13.15 0.25
C PRO A 763 -15.03 -13.95 1.44
N LEU A 764 -13.74 -14.30 1.46
CA LEU A 764 -13.13 -15.09 2.52
C LEU A 764 -12.83 -14.23 3.75
N ALA A 765 -12.26 -13.04 3.54
CA ALA A 765 -12.17 -12.05 4.62
C ALA A 765 -13.57 -11.69 5.14
N ARG A 766 -14.57 -11.55 4.25
CA ARG A 766 -15.97 -11.31 4.66
C ARG A 766 -16.53 -12.44 5.53
N GLU A 767 -16.27 -13.70 5.20
CA GLU A 767 -16.67 -14.88 6.00
C GLU A 767 -15.96 -14.90 7.37
N VAL A 768 -14.66 -14.60 7.43
CA VAL A 768 -13.95 -14.45 8.71
C VAL A 768 -14.52 -13.30 9.56
N LEU A 769 -15.00 -12.21 8.94
CA LEU A 769 -15.72 -11.15 9.67
C LEU A 769 -17.14 -11.57 10.11
N ASP A 770 -17.77 -12.58 9.51
CA ASP A 770 -19.03 -13.18 10.00
C ASP A 770 -18.80 -14.28 11.07
N SER A 771 -17.58 -14.80 11.21
CA SER A 771 -17.25 -15.93 12.10
C SER A 771 -17.69 -15.75 13.56
N GLU A 772 -18.20 -16.83 14.17
CA GLU A 772 -18.55 -16.91 15.59
C GLU A 772 -17.32 -16.91 16.54
N ASP A 773 -16.09 -16.97 16.03
CA ASP A 773 -14.87 -16.85 16.85
C ASP A 773 -14.78 -15.43 17.48
N PRO A 774 -15.00 -15.28 18.80
CA PRO A 774 -15.08 -13.96 19.43
C PRO A 774 -13.72 -13.24 19.48
N SER A 775 -12.62 -13.93 19.17
CA SER A 775 -11.27 -13.37 19.17
C SER A 775 -10.87 -12.68 17.87
N VAL A 776 -11.57 -12.92 16.76
CA VAL A 776 -11.33 -12.20 15.48
C VAL A 776 -11.62 -10.71 15.67
N GLY A 777 -10.58 -9.90 15.58
CA GLY A 777 -10.58 -8.45 15.80
C GLY A 777 -9.99 -8.01 17.14
N ARG A 778 -9.62 -8.95 18.04
CA ARG A 778 -9.04 -8.68 19.37
C ARG A 778 -7.58 -9.08 19.45
N ALA A 779 -6.82 -8.39 20.30
CA ALA A 779 -5.39 -8.59 20.43
C ALA A 779 -5.01 -10.04 20.79
N LYS A 780 -3.92 -10.55 20.23
CA LYS A 780 -3.17 -11.69 20.74
C LYS A 780 -2.57 -11.32 22.10
N GLU A 781 -2.56 -12.26 23.05
CA GLU A 781 -1.72 -12.12 24.24
C GLU A 781 -0.24 -12.16 23.82
N ILE A 782 0.61 -11.39 24.51
CA ILE A 782 2.05 -11.39 24.24
C ILE A 782 2.70 -12.70 24.69
N ALA A 783 3.73 -13.14 23.98
CA ALA A 783 4.59 -14.22 24.43
C ALA A 783 5.52 -13.77 25.58
N GLY A 784 5.75 -14.68 26.52
CA GLY A 784 6.62 -14.51 27.70
C GLY A 784 8.10 -14.64 27.39
#